data_AF-A0A7S3NPB7-F1
#
_entry.id   AF-A0A7S3NPB7-F1
#
_cell.length_a   1.000
_cell.length_b   1.000
_cell.length_c   1.000
_cell.angle_alpha   90.00
_cell.angle_beta   90.00
_cell.angle_gamma   90.00
#
_symmetry.space_group_name_H-M   'P 1'
#
loop_
_entity.id
_entity.type
_entity.pdbx_description
1 polymer ?
#
loop_
_entity_poly.entity_id
_entity_poly.type
_entity_poly.pdbx_seq_one_letter_code
_entity_poly.pdbx_strand_id
1 'polypeptide(L)'
;VAIAEKCSSLTQLYVGGCYNLTDAAIVAIAENCSSLRELKAQDCNFTTLPRSIVPLMRRGLEVHFDYNPLQEPPKEIVRQGPDAIERYFDELDRGLVISKQLKLVLIGDGGAGKTSLRNALARREDPKQTKDARTILLDLERVKINEKLELNIFDFGGQREYLASQLPYIKGPDLYFLVVPADNATDEHFERLVERFFILLQARAPNAVLVPVLTKIDLIEDHIAKERRAWLHDKAHAWLEDARLSAEKRQVKLSPLRLHEVVYGVSVDRTETIDELCNAIVTLAGPPLLPTVGQKIPQSWISVWKLLGAVAEFGNEEVALTAIHEETVRPLSEVDVASVDGAYRSEDELRELWQEKLQGDLEIFNDALRLLEAQGGVYVDCCIVFLQPDFVSKIVKALLNHKLAEYVKSPNQLYEALHDFGLRGNEIAKFKQSLERYVEHGDLRGDLLSFLWRDLRIRSQEDCENIVRTLIASGVIIPVQSEDDKMIAVVPFFLPDKKPSDFSVAWPTKPNADGVQLEMVAVFYPPGLPTGLPERFAAEVHRFGQTVRSWKDGAVVIPSTNVKILATSLSHDEGPSLVFTVRSALMKRENWIWLRSAMNFLKNECKEQVLTFQPILLVQCVFLKALMRMRLSFSYGRVRTLQKGIISVIDSVSMPHFLLVQKHWQKK
;
A
#
# COMPACT_ATOMS: atom_id res chain seq x y z
N VAL A 1 -34.25 13.05 -5.60
CA VAL A 1 -34.97 13.69 -6.74
C VAL A 1 -35.89 14.80 -6.26
N ALA A 2 -37.04 14.52 -5.61
CA ALA A 2 -38.00 15.56 -5.20
C ALA A 2 -37.40 16.73 -4.38
N ILE A 3 -36.40 16.46 -3.52
CA ILE A 3 -35.67 17.52 -2.80
C ILE A 3 -34.96 18.46 -3.77
N ALA A 4 -34.25 17.92 -4.77
CA ALA A 4 -33.53 18.73 -5.74
C ALA A 4 -34.46 19.60 -6.58
N GLU A 5 -35.59 19.05 -7.01
CA GLU A 5 -36.61 19.77 -7.81
C GLU A 5 -37.29 20.91 -7.03
N LYS A 6 -37.51 20.73 -5.72
CA LYS A 6 -38.24 21.71 -4.90
C LYS A 6 -37.34 22.68 -4.15
N CYS A 7 -36.07 22.34 -3.95
CA CYS A 7 -35.12 23.13 -3.15
C CYS A 7 -33.95 23.64 -4.00
N SER A 8 -34.21 24.57 -4.92
CA SER A 8 -33.18 25.16 -5.79
C SER A 8 -32.14 26.02 -5.04
N SER A 9 -32.50 26.53 -3.86
CA SER A 9 -31.60 27.29 -2.97
C SER A 9 -30.77 26.42 -2.02
N LEU A 10 -30.78 25.09 -2.19
CA LEU A 10 -30.01 24.18 -1.33
C LEU A 10 -28.51 24.48 -1.43
N THR A 11 -27.86 24.66 -0.28
CA THR A 11 -26.42 24.97 -0.19
C THR A 11 -25.60 23.77 0.26
N GLN A 12 -26.15 22.91 1.10
CA GLN A 12 -25.47 21.73 1.64
C GLN A 12 -26.42 20.52 1.62
N LEU A 13 -25.90 19.36 1.25
CA LEU A 13 -26.63 18.10 1.29
C LEU A 13 -25.73 16.97 1.78
N TYR A 14 -26.21 16.26 2.81
CA TYR A 14 -25.52 15.13 3.43
C TYR A 14 -26.40 13.89 3.32
N VAL A 15 -25.99 12.95 2.47
CA VAL A 15 -26.73 11.71 2.19
C VAL A 15 -25.85 10.46 2.26
N GLY A 16 -24.66 10.56 2.87
CA GLY A 16 -23.73 9.43 2.96
C GLY A 16 -24.33 8.20 3.65
N GLY A 17 -23.99 7.00 3.17
CA GLY A 17 -24.54 5.72 3.65
C GLY A 17 -25.95 5.40 3.15
N CYS A 18 -26.46 6.11 2.14
CA CYS A 18 -27.78 5.88 1.58
C CYS A 18 -27.71 4.98 0.34
N TYR A 19 -27.67 3.66 0.54
CA TYR A 19 -27.47 2.65 -0.52
C TYR A 19 -28.60 2.56 -1.55
N ASN A 20 -29.80 3.07 -1.25
CA ASN A 20 -30.96 3.05 -2.14
C ASN A 20 -31.00 4.26 -3.09
N LEU A 21 -30.02 5.16 -3.01
CA LEU A 21 -29.93 6.27 -3.96
C LEU A 21 -29.43 5.75 -5.31
N THR A 22 -30.05 6.25 -6.36
CA THR A 22 -29.67 5.96 -7.75
C THR A 22 -29.01 7.17 -8.37
N ASP A 23 -28.24 6.97 -9.45
CA ASP A 23 -27.61 8.05 -10.21
C ASP A 23 -28.57 9.19 -10.62
N ALA A 24 -29.85 8.87 -10.88
CA ALA A 24 -30.90 9.87 -11.15
C ALA A 24 -31.04 10.94 -10.04
N ALA A 25 -30.71 10.60 -8.79
CA ALA A 25 -30.72 11.55 -7.69
C ALA A 25 -29.63 12.62 -7.86
N ILE A 26 -28.43 12.23 -8.32
CA ILE A 26 -27.32 13.17 -8.55
C ILE A 26 -27.58 14.00 -9.79
N VAL A 27 -28.10 13.40 -10.85
CA VAL A 27 -28.54 14.15 -12.05
C VAL A 27 -29.49 15.26 -11.65
N ALA A 28 -30.53 14.94 -10.88
CA ALA A 28 -31.50 15.94 -10.41
C ALA A 28 -30.83 17.03 -9.54
N ILE A 29 -29.88 16.67 -8.67
CA ILE A 29 -29.14 17.64 -7.84
C ILE A 29 -28.29 18.57 -8.73
N ALA A 30 -27.54 18.00 -9.67
CA ALA A 30 -26.66 18.73 -10.56
C ALA A 30 -27.43 19.73 -11.44
N GLU A 31 -28.63 19.35 -11.89
CA GLU A 31 -29.46 20.18 -12.75
C GLU A 31 -30.25 21.26 -12.00
N ASN A 32 -30.75 20.97 -10.80
CA ASN A 32 -31.71 21.85 -10.12
C ASN A 32 -31.12 22.65 -8.93
N CYS A 33 -30.02 22.19 -8.32
CA CYS A 33 -29.43 22.81 -7.13
C CYS A 33 -28.23 23.70 -7.47
N SER A 34 -28.46 24.79 -8.22
CA SER A 34 -27.40 25.68 -8.70
C SER A 34 -26.67 26.48 -7.59
N SER A 35 -27.19 26.49 -6.37
CA SER A 35 -26.60 27.15 -5.20
C SER A 35 -25.80 26.21 -4.30
N LEU A 36 -25.69 24.93 -4.66
CA LEU A 36 -25.02 23.93 -3.84
C LEU A 36 -23.52 24.24 -3.70
N ARG A 37 -23.02 24.07 -2.48
CA ARG A 37 -21.63 24.31 -2.07
C ARG A 37 -20.99 23.07 -1.48
N GLU A 38 -21.78 22.17 -0.89
CA GLU A 38 -21.26 20.93 -0.32
C GLU A 38 -22.23 19.77 -0.56
N LEU A 39 -21.70 18.67 -1.11
CA LEU A 39 -22.42 17.41 -1.31
C LEU A 39 -21.61 16.26 -0.72
N LYS A 40 -22.07 15.68 0.40
CA LYS A 40 -21.52 14.43 0.94
C LYS A 40 -22.41 13.27 0.59
N ALA A 41 -21.93 12.45 -0.33
CA ALA A 41 -22.65 11.32 -0.89
C ALA A 41 -21.76 10.06 -0.88
N GLN A 42 -20.93 9.91 0.16
CA GLN A 42 -20.08 8.73 0.30
C GLN A 42 -20.92 7.48 0.55
N ASP A 43 -20.50 6.34 0.02
CA ASP A 43 -21.11 5.04 0.33
C ASP A 43 -22.62 5.01 -0.01
N CYS A 44 -22.98 5.44 -1.23
CA CYS A 44 -24.37 5.58 -1.71
C CYS A 44 -24.64 4.75 -2.98
N ASN A 45 -23.74 3.83 -3.33
CA ASN A 45 -23.81 2.95 -4.49
C ASN A 45 -23.90 3.64 -5.86
N PHE A 46 -23.46 4.89 -5.97
CA PHE A 46 -23.48 5.62 -7.24
C PHE A 46 -22.51 5.01 -8.26
N THR A 47 -23.01 4.79 -9.46
CA THR A 47 -22.20 4.26 -10.58
C THR A 47 -21.78 5.36 -11.54
N THR A 48 -22.47 6.48 -11.56
CA THR A 48 -22.15 7.58 -12.47
C THR A 48 -22.15 8.94 -11.78
N LEU A 49 -21.32 9.83 -12.31
CA LEU A 49 -21.31 11.25 -11.96
C LEU A 49 -21.63 12.04 -13.24
N PRO A 50 -22.76 12.77 -13.29
CA PRO A 50 -23.21 13.37 -14.54
C PRO A 50 -22.36 14.57 -14.93
N ARG A 51 -22.17 14.78 -16.24
CA ARG A 51 -21.49 15.95 -16.81
C ARG A 51 -22.04 17.28 -16.28
N SER A 52 -23.33 17.35 -15.98
CA SER A 52 -24.00 18.53 -15.41
C SER A 52 -23.49 18.94 -14.02
N ILE A 53 -22.73 18.10 -13.31
CA ILE A 53 -22.11 18.48 -12.02
C ILE A 53 -20.93 19.43 -12.22
N VAL A 54 -20.26 19.37 -13.38
CA VAL A 54 -18.98 20.05 -13.62
C VAL A 54 -19.09 21.57 -13.44
N PRO A 55 -20.12 22.27 -13.98
CA PRO A 55 -20.30 23.70 -13.73
C PRO A 55 -20.46 24.05 -12.24
N LEU A 56 -21.04 23.17 -11.43
CA LEU A 56 -21.16 23.39 -9.98
C LEU A 56 -19.81 23.24 -9.29
N MET A 57 -19.02 22.23 -9.66
CA MET A 57 -17.66 22.02 -9.14
C MET A 57 -16.76 23.22 -9.48
N ARG A 58 -16.83 23.76 -10.70
CA ARG A 58 -16.11 24.98 -11.10
C ARG A 58 -16.52 26.21 -10.29
N ARG A 59 -17.74 26.23 -9.74
CA ARG A 59 -18.25 27.30 -8.85
C ARG A 59 -17.94 27.05 -7.37
N GLY A 60 -17.12 26.05 -7.05
CA GLY A 60 -16.68 25.74 -5.69
C GLY A 60 -17.58 24.76 -4.94
N LEU A 61 -18.33 23.89 -5.63
CA LEU A 61 -19.00 22.77 -4.98
C LEU A 61 -17.96 21.74 -4.51
N GLU A 62 -17.91 21.50 -3.20
CA GLU A 62 -17.17 20.40 -2.60
C GLU A 62 -17.98 19.11 -2.72
N VAL A 63 -17.41 18.11 -3.39
CA VAL A 63 -18.06 16.84 -3.72
C VAL A 63 -17.32 15.71 -3.03
N HIS A 64 -17.98 14.98 -2.13
CA HIS A 64 -17.41 13.81 -1.46
C HIS A 64 -18.15 12.54 -1.85
N PHE A 65 -17.53 11.75 -2.71
CA PHE A 65 -18.09 10.57 -3.36
C PHE A 65 -17.29 9.30 -3.07
N ASP A 66 -16.46 9.31 -2.03
CA ASP A 66 -15.68 8.15 -1.62
C ASP A 66 -16.59 6.93 -1.40
N TYR A 67 -16.07 5.75 -1.70
CA TYR A 67 -16.79 4.47 -1.52
C TYR A 67 -18.04 4.29 -2.40
N ASN A 68 -18.09 4.96 -3.56
CA ASN A 68 -19.06 4.67 -4.59
C ASN A 68 -18.42 3.86 -5.73
N PRO A 69 -19.14 2.89 -6.33
CA PRO A 69 -18.66 2.09 -7.46
C PRO A 69 -18.70 2.87 -8.79
N LEU A 70 -18.05 4.04 -8.82
CA LEU A 70 -18.04 4.93 -9.98
C LEU A 70 -17.40 4.25 -11.19
N GLN A 71 -18.18 4.15 -12.26
CA GLN A 71 -17.83 3.60 -13.56
C GLN A 71 -17.73 4.70 -14.64
N GLU A 72 -18.57 5.74 -14.57
CA GLU A 72 -18.61 6.84 -15.55
C GLU A 72 -18.81 8.21 -14.86
N PRO A 73 -17.76 9.02 -14.72
CA PRO A 73 -16.35 8.72 -14.97
C PRO A 73 -15.76 7.81 -13.88
N PRO A 74 -14.67 7.09 -14.18
CA PRO A 74 -13.88 6.40 -13.16
C PRO A 74 -13.45 7.34 -12.02
N LYS A 75 -13.34 6.79 -10.81
CA LYS A 75 -12.95 7.56 -9.60
C LYS A 75 -11.61 8.27 -9.76
N GLU A 76 -10.69 7.72 -10.55
CA GLU A 76 -9.39 8.30 -10.89
C GLU A 76 -9.56 9.64 -11.60
N ILE A 77 -10.51 9.73 -12.52
CA ILE A 77 -10.79 10.95 -13.29
C ILE A 77 -11.52 11.95 -12.41
N VAL A 78 -12.47 11.49 -11.60
CA VAL A 78 -13.17 12.37 -10.63
C VAL A 78 -12.19 13.04 -9.66
N ARG A 79 -11.15 12.32 -9.21
CA ARG A 79 -10.11 12.86 -8.31
C ARG A 79 -9.24 13.93 -8.95
N GLN A 80 -9.10 13.93 -10.28
CA GLN A 80 -8.34 14.95 -11.01
C GLN A 80 -9.13 16.26 -11.14
N GLY A 81 -10.43 16.25 -10.87
CA GLY A 81 -11.26 17.44 -10.75
C GLY A 81 -12.13 17.73 -11.98
N PRO A 82 -12.80 18.90 -12.00
CA PRO A 82 -13.86 19.20 -12.96
C PRO A 82 -13.40 19.20 -14.42
N ASP A 83 -12.18 19.65 -14.71
CA ASP A 83 -11.70 19.74 -16.08
C ASP A 83 -11.35 18.37 -16.68
N ALA A 84 -10.81 17.46 -15.88
CA ALA A 84 -10.62 16.06 -16.28
C ALA A 84 -11.96 15.35 -16.53
N ILE A 85 -12.98 15.62 -15.70
CA ILE A 85 -14.34 15.09 -15.91
C ILE A 85 -14.93 15.62 -17.22
N GLU A 86 -14.83 16.92 -17.50
CA GLU A 86 -15.33 17.50 -18.75
C GLU A 86 -14.62 16.89 -19.97
N ARG A 87 -13.28 16.85 -19.95
CA ARG A 87 -12.47 16.25 -21.02
C ARG A 87 -12.83 14.79 -21.25
N TYR A 88 -13.01 14.03 -20.18
CA TYR A 88 -13.43 12.63 -20.30
C TYR A 88 -14.72 12.50 -21.11
N PHE A 89 -15.75 13.31 -20.81
CA PHE A 89 -16.99 13.30 -21.58
C PHE A 89 -16.80 13.80 -23.02
N ASP A 90 -16.02 14.87 -23.24
CA ASP A 90 -15.72 15.37 -24.59
C ASP A 90 -15.01 14.32 -25.46
N GLU A 91 -14.10 13.55 -24.87
CA GLU A 91 -13.38 12.49 -25.58
C GLU A 91 -14.25 11.25 -25.79
N LEU A 92 -15.16 10.93 -24.86
CA LEU A 92 -16.16 9.88 -25.07
C LEU A 92 -17.10 10.19 -26.24
N ASP A 93 -17.49 11.45 -26.42
CA ASP A 93 -18.34 11.89 -27.53
C ASP A 93 -17.68 11.65 -28.91
N ARG A 94 -16.34 11.54 -28.95
CA ARG A 94 -15.55 11.29 -30.17
C ARG A 94 -15.35 9.80 -30.46
N GLY A 95 -15.64 8.92 -29.50
CA GLY A 95 -15.51 7.48 -29.64
C GLY A 95 -15.06 6.82 -28.34
N LEU A 96 -15.51 5.59 -28.11
CA LEU A 96 -15.20 4.86 -26.89
C LEU A 96 -14.98 3.37 -27.12
N VAL A 97 -14.24 2.77 -26.19
CA VAL A 97 -14.07 1.33 -26.00
C VAL A 97 -14.56 0.96 -24.61
N ILE A 98 -15.12 -0.23 -24.46
CA ILE A 98 -15.52 -0.76 -23.15
C ILE A 98 -14.37 -1.57 -22.55
N SER A 99 -13.93 -1.19 -21.36
CA SER A 99 -12.90 -1.91 -20.61
C SER A 99 -13.38 -3.31 -20.23
N LYS A 100 -12.53 -4.31 -20.49
CA LYS A 100 -12.68 -5.69 -20.04
C LYS A 100 -11.64 -6.07 -18.98
N GLN A 101 -10.87 -5.10 -18.49
CA GLN A 101 -9.75 -5.35 -17.60
C GLN A 101 -10.20 -5.40 -16.14
N LEU A 102 -9.67 -6.39 -15.44
CA LEU A 102 -9.89 -6.57 -14.01
C LEU A 102 -8.57 -6.89 -13.30
N LYS A 103 -8.25 -6.11 -12.28
CA LYS A 103 -7.14 -6.41 -11.38
C LYS A 103 -7.53 -7.51 -10.40
N LEU A 104 -6.74 -8.59 -10.38
CA LEU A 104 -6.86 -9.70 -9.43
C LEU A 104 -5.60 -9.79 -8.58
N VAL A 105 -5.76 -9.84 -7.27
CA VAL A 105 -4.65 -10.00 -6.31
C VAL A 105 -4.75 -11.36 -5.61
N LEU A 106 -3.71 -12.20 -5.76
CA LEU A 106 -3.63 -13.49 -5.08
C LEU A 106 -2.94 -13.32 -3.71
N ILE A 107 -3.67 -13.60 -2.63
CA ILE A 107 -3.12 -13.63 -1.26
C ILE A 107 -3.27 -15.03 -0.67
N GLY A 108 -2.38 -15.41 0.23
CA GLY A 108 -2.36 -16.76 0.80
C GLY A 108 -0.98 -17.15 1.29
N ASP A 109 -0.89 -18.16 2.14
CA ASP A 109 0.38 -18.59 2.75
C ASP A 109 1.41 -19.09 1.74
N GLY A 110 2.67 -19.14 2.17
CA GLY A 110 3.75 -19.76 1.41
C GLY A 110 3.39 -21.18 1.01
N GLY A 111 3.41 -21.49 -0.29
CA GLY A 111 3.05 -22.82 -0.79
C GLY A 111 1.55 -23.13 -0.82
N ALA A 112 0.68 -22.13 -0.66
CA ALA A 112 -0.78 -22.29 -0.79
C ALA A 112 -1.24 -22.63 -2.23
N GLY A 113 -0.38 -22.52 -3.25
CA GLY A 113 -0.73 -22.82 -4.65
C GLY A 113 -1.15 -21.60 -5.48
N LYS A 114 -0.73 -20.39 -5.10
CA LYS A 114 -1.03 -19.14 -5.84
C LYS A 114 -0.51 -19.16 -7.28
N THR A 115 0.76 -19.50 -7.45
CA THR A 115 1.37 -19.56 -8.80
C THR A 115 0.80 -20.70 -9.65
N SER A 116 0.52 -21.86 -9.04
CA SER A 116 -0.21 -22.95 -9.70
C SER A 116 -1.61 -22.52 -10.13
N LEU A 117 -2.33 -21.77 -9.30
CA LEU A 117 -3.64 -21.20 -9.63
C LEU A 117 -3.53 -20.17 -10.77
N ARG A 118 -2.52 -19.30 -10.76
CA ARG A 118 -2.23 -18.38 -11.87
C ARG A 118 -2.02 -19.14 -13.17
N ASN A 119 -1.18 -20.17 -13.17
CA ASN A 119 -0.91 -21.02 -14.35
C ASN A 119 -2.17 -21.73 -14.83
N ALA A 120 -2.98 -22.26 -13.92
CA ALA A 120 -4.24 -22.92 -14.24
C ALA A 120 -5.26 -21.95 -14.88
N LEU A 121 -5.40 -20.73 -14.33
CA LEU A 121 -6.22 -19.67 -14.94
C LEU A 121 -5.71 -19.28 -16.34
N ALA A 122 -4.39 -19.28 -16.53
CA ALA A 122 -3.75 -19.03 -17.82
C ALA A 122 -3.82 -20.22 -18.80
N ARG A 123 -4.42 -21.35 -18.39
CA ARG A 123 -4.45 -22.61 -19.15
C ARG A 123 -3.06 -23.10 -19.58
N ARG A 124 -2.06 -22.89 -18.71
CA ARG A 124 -0.68 -23.35 -18.92
C ARG A 124 -0.41 -24.59 -18.07
N GLU A 125 0.47 -25.46 -18.56
CA GLU A 125 1.00 -26.54 -17.72
C GLU A 125 1.72 -25.95 -16.51
N ASP A 126 1.49 -26.53 -15.33
CA ASP A 126 2.17 -26.08 -14.11
C ASP A 126 3.59 -26.66 -14.08
N PRO A 127 4.66 -25.85 -14.26
CA PRO A 127 6.01 -26.36 -14.06
C PRO A 127 6.13 -26.69 -12.58
N LYS A 128 6.21 -27.97 -12.21
CA LYS A 128 6.45 -28.42 -10.83
C LYS A 128 7.60 -27.62 -10.23
N GLN A 129 7.29 -26.59 -9.44
CA GLN A 129 8.28 -25.61 -9.03
C GLN A 129 9.24 -26.26 -8.02
N THR A 130 10.54 -26.16 -8.29
CA THR A 130 11.58 -26.47 -7.31
C THR A 130 11.55 -25.44 -6.17
N LYS A 131 12.16 -25.74 -5.01
CA LYS A 131 12.22 -24.80 -3.88
C LYS A 131 12.85 -23.44 -4.26
N ASP A 132 13.71 -23.41 -5.27
CA ASP A 132 14.41 -22.22 -5.78
C ASP A 132 13.61 -21.43 -6.82
N ALA A 133 12.51 -21.99 -7.36
CA ALA A 133 11.63 -21.36 -8.33
C ALA A 133 10.43 -20.62 -7.71
N ARG A 134 10.38 -20.52 -6.37
CA ARG A 134 9.30 -19.83 -5.66
C ARG A 134 9.24 -18.36 -6.04
N THR A 135 8.03 -17.84 -6.24
CA THR A 135 7.80 -16.40 -6.47
C THR A 135 8.42 -15.57 -5.34
N ILE A 136 9.39 -14.75 -5.70
CA ILE A 136 9.99 -13.74 -4.81
C ILE A 136 9.23 -12.44 -5.03
N LEU A 137 8.75 -11.84 -3.95
CA LEU A 137 7.99 -10.60 -3.90
C LEU A 137 6.66 -10.61 -4.68
N LEU A 138 6.69 -10.42 -6.00
CA LEU A 138 5.53 -10.20 -6.86
C LEU A 138 5.84 -10.70 -8.28
N ASP A 139 4.88 -11.39 -8.90
CA ASP A 139 4.82 -11.67 -10.33
C ASP A 139 3.52 -11.07 -10.88
N LEU A 140 3.58 -10.40 -12.02
CA LEU A 140 2.40 -9.81 -12.65
C LEU A 140 2.21 -10.40 -14.03
N GLU A 141 1.01 -10.89 -14.26
CA GLU A 141 0.67 -11.52 -15.53
C GLU A 141 -0.72 -11.13 -16.00
N ARG A 142 -0.87 -11.01 -17.32
CA ARG A 142 -2.17 -10.85 -17.95
C ARG A 142 -2.71 -12.18 -18.43
N VAL A 143 -3.95 -12.47 -18.05
CA VAL A 143 -4.62 -13.74 -18.36
C VAL A 143 -6.00 -13.48 -18.94
N LYS A 144 -6.26 -14.05 -20.13
CA LYS A 144 -7.58 -13.99 -20.76
C LYS A 144 -8.42 -15.17 -20.27
N ILE A 145 -9.49 -14.88 -19.54
CA ILE A 145 -10.40 -15.92 -19.03
C ILE A 145 -11.43 -16.33 -20.10
N ASN A 146 -11.75 -15.41 -21.03
CA ASN A 146 -12.56 -15.62 -22.24
C ASN A 146 -12.54 -14.33 -23.10
N GLU A 147 -13.42 -14.22 -24.10
CA GLU A 147 -13.58 -13.00 -24.92
C GLU A 147 -14.14 -11.79 -24.13
N LYS A 148 -14.63 -12.00 -22.90
CA LYS A 148 -15.33 -11.00 -22.10
C LYS A 148 -14.46 -10.36 -21.02
N LEU A 149 -13.39 -11.03 -20.57
CA LEU A 149 -12.62 -10.59 -19.41
C LEU A 149 -11.13 -10.89 -19.53
N GLU A 150 -10.33 -9.87 -19.21
CA GLU A 150 -8.87 -9.94 -19.10
C GLU A 150 -8.46 -9.61 -17.66
N LEU A 151 -7.70 -10.50 -17.04
CA LEU A 151 -7.22 -10.36 -15.66
C LEU A 151 -5.79 -9.85 -15.65
N ASN A 152 -5.53 -8.79 -14.89
CA ASN A 152 -4.20 -8.37 -14.46
C ASN A 152 -3.93 -9.03 -13.09
N ILE A 153 -3.28 -10.19 -13.09
CA ILE A 153 -3.06 -11.02 -11.90
C ILE A 153 -1.77 -10.61 -11.20
N PHE A 154 -1.87 -10.23 -9.94
CA PHE A 154 -0.75 -9.98 -9.02
C PHE A 154 -0.56 -11.23 -8.15
N ASP A 155 0.48 -12.02 -8.44
CA ASP A 155 0.88 -13.20 -7.65
C ASP A 155 1.98 -12.83 -6.66
N PHE A 156 1.62 -12.76 -5.37
CA PHE A 156 2.56 -12.41 -4.31
C PHE A 156 3.33 -13.63 -3.79
N GLY A 157 4.63 -13.46 -3.53
CA GLY A 157 5.42 -14.47 -2.83
C GLY A 157 4.86 -14.70 -1.42
N GLY A 158 4.53 -15.93 -1.03
CA GLY A 158 3.95 -16.20 0.30
C GLY A 158 4.96 -16.24 1.46
N GLN A 159 6.22 -15.85 1.22
CA GLN A 159 7.27 -15.91 2.24
C GLN A 159 7.16 -14.68 3.16
N ARG A 160 7.25 -14.90 4.48
CA ARG A 160 6.99 -13.85 5.49
C ARG A 160 7.93 -12.66 5.35
N GLU A 161 9.11 -12.93 4.85
CA GLU A 161 10.22 -12.00 4.69
C GLU A 161 9.93 -10.93 3.63
N TYR A 162 9.01 -11.19 2.68
CA TYR A 162 8.62 -10.22 1.64
C TYR A 162 7.33 -9.48 1.97
N LEU A 163 6.65 -9.75 3.09
CA LEU A 163 5.31 -9.20 3.35
C LEU A 163 5.33 -7.67 3.48
N ALA A 164 6.34 -7.10 4.14
CA ALA A 164 6.48 -5.64 4.28
C ALA A 164 6.56 -4.94 2.90
N SER A 165 7.34 -5.50 1.98
CA SER A 165 7.52 -4.95 0.63
C SER A 165 6.33 -5.20 -0.29
N GLN A 166 5.39 -6.09 0.07
CA GLN A 166 4.16 -6.34 -0.68
C GLN A 166 3.02 -5.37 -0.34
N LEU A 167 3.02 -4.81 0.87
CA LEU A 167 1.97 -3.90 1.34
C LEU A 167 1.63 -2.75 0.38
N PRO A 168 2.58 -2.11 -0.32
CA PRO A 168 2.30 -1.02 -1.25
C PRO A 168 1.38 -1.40 -2.42
N TYR A 169 1.38 -2.68 -2.81
CA TYR A 169 0.59 -3.20 -3.94
C TYR A 169 -0.82 -3.68 -3.52
N ILE A 170 -1.02 -3.92 -2.22
CA ILE A 170 -2.32 -4.29 -1.64
C ILE A 170 -3.03 -3.00 -1.25
N LYS A 171 -3.84 -2.47 -2.16
CA LYS A 171 -4.60 -1.23 -1.99
C LYS A 171 -5.88 -1.29 -2.82
N GLY A 172 -6.94 -0.65 -2.32
CA GLY A 172 -8.16 -0.40 -3.08
C GLY A 172 -9.17 -1.55 -3.10
N PRO A 173 -10.42 -1.28 -3.52
CA PRO A 173 -11.52 -2.24 -3.53
C PRO A 173 -11.47 -3.18 -4.76
N ASP A 174 -10.31 -3.78 -5.02
CA ASP A 174 -10.07 -4.69 -6.14
C ASP A 174 -10.60 -6.12 -5.83
N LEU A 175 -10.43 -7.05 -6.78
CA LEU A 175 -10.70 -8.47 -6.56
C LEU A 175 -9.50 -9.14 -5.89
N TYR A 176 -9.74 -9.86 -4.80
CA TYR A 176 -8.74 -10.60 -4.04
C TYR A 176 -9.14 -12.07 -3.94
N PHE A 177 -8.21 -12.97 -4.25
CA PHE A 177 -8.37 -14.39 -3.97
C PHE A 177 -7.60 -14.76 -2.72
N LEU A 178 -8.31 -15.24 -1.69
CA LEU A 178 -7.68 -15.86 -0.54
C LEU A 178 -7.46 -17.33 -0.83
N VAL A 179 -6.22 -17.67 -1.15
CA VAL A 179 -5.79 -19.02 -1.52
C VAL A 179 -5.39 -19.79 -0.27
N VAL A 180 -6.16 -20.84 0.03
CA VAL A 180 -5.98 -21.71 1.21
C VAL A 180 -5.80 -23.15 0.75
N PRO A 181 -4.72 -23.84 1.16
CA PRO A 181 -4.52 -25.22 0.76
C PRO A 181 -5.38 -26.18 1.60
N ALA A 182 -6.10 -27.10 0.94
CA ALA A 182 -7.12 -27.94 1.57
C ALA A 182 -6.59 -28.87 2.66
N ASP A 183 -5.35 -29.32 2.52
CA ASP A 183 -4.64 -30.19 3.46
C ASP A 183 -4.41 -29.54 4.83
N ASN A 184 -4.34 -28.21 4.89
CA ASN A 184 -4.07 -27.45 6.14
C ASN A 184 -5.27 -26.65 6.66
N ALA A 185 -6.41 -26.65 5.95
CA ALA A 185 -7.60 -25.85 6.28
C ALA A 185 -8.32 -26.36 7.56
N THR A 186 -7.77 -25.98 8.72
CA THR A 186 -8.13 -26.47 10.06
C THR A 186 -8.09 -25.32 11.07
N ASP A 187 -8.80 -25.47 12.19
CA ASP A 187 -8.84 -24.47 13.27
C ASP A 187 -7.46 -24.10 13.80
N GLU A 188 -6.55 -25.07 13.92
CA GLU A 188 -5.16 -24.87 14.34
C GLU A 188 -4.42 -23.83 13.47
N HIS A 189 -4.77 -23.76 12.18
CA HIS A 189 -4.11 -22.92 11.21
C HIS A 189 -4.93 -21.68 10.81
N PHE A 190 -6.08 -21.43 11.45
CA PHE A 190 -6.97 -20.32 11.10
C PHE A 190 -6.25 -18.96 11.09
N GLU A 191 -5.51 -18.65 12.16
CA GLU A 191 -4.80 -17.37 12.31
C GLU A 191 -3.82 -17.15 11.14
N ARG A 192 -3.08 -18.20 10.79
CA ARG A 192 -2.06 -18.19 9.73
C ARG A 192 -2.67 -18.15 8.33
N LEU A 193 -3.72 -18.91 8.06
CA LEU A 193 -4.25 -19.11 6.71
C LEU A 193 -5.32 -18.10 6.33
N VAL A 194 -6.05 -17.56 7.30
CA VAL A 194 -7.24 -16.73 7.08
C VAL A 194 -7.12 -15.41 7.80
N GLU A 195 -7.07 -15.41 9.14
CA GLU A 195 -7.23 -14.21 9.97
C GLU A 195 -6.25 -13.10 9.62
N ARG A 196 -4.95 -13.43 9.49
CA ARG A 196 -3.92 -12.43 9.17
C ARG A 196 -4.19 -11.68 7.85
N PHE A 197 -4.80 -12.35 6.87
CA PHE A 197 -5.11 -11.77 5.56
C PHE A 197 -6.35 -10.88 5.64
N PHE A 198 -7.34 -11.26 6.45
CA PHE A 198 -8.49 -10.41 6.74
C PHE A 198 -8.06 -9.14 7.48
N ILE A 199 -7.19 -9.24 8.49
CA ILE A 199 -6.60 -8.08 9.19
C ILE A 199 -5.86 -7.18 8.18
N LEU A 200 -5.02 -7.78 7.32
CA LEU A 200 -4.28 -7.05 6.30
C LEU A 200 -5.19 -6.29 5.33
N LEU A 201 -6.18 -6.97 4.74
CA LEU A 201 -7.10 -6.36 3.79
C LEU A 201 -7.96 -5.29 4.46
N GLN A 202 -8.45 -5.53 5.67
CA GLN A 202 -9.24 -4.56 6.41
C GLN A 202 -8.47 -3.27 6.69
N ALA A 203 -7.15 -3.35 6.86
CA ALA A 203 -6.28 -2.19 7.05
C ALA A 203 -5.99 -1.42 5.75
N ARG A 204 -5.72 -2.15 4.68
CA ARG A 204 -5.07 -1.65 3.46
C ARG A 204 -6.00 -1.50 2.26
N ALA A 205 -6.97 -2.40 2.16
CA ALA A 205 -7.89 -2.54 1.06
C ALA A 205 -9.34 -2.66 1.59
N PRO A 206 -9.84 -1.64 2.31
CA PRO A 206 -11.25 -1.61 2.72
C PRO A 206 -12.15 -1.72 1.48
N ASN A 207 -13.28 -2.42 1.63
CA ASN A 207 -14.18 -2.79 0.53
C ASN A 207 -13.59 -3.71 -0.56
N ALA A 208 -12.44 -4.35 -0.31
CA ALA A 208 -11.94 -5.43 -1.16
C ALA A 208 -13.02 -6.49 -1.42
N VAL A 209 -13.14 -6.95 -2.67
CA VAL A 209 -13.98 -8.09 -3.03
C VAL A 209 -13.16 -9.35 -2.80
N LEU A 210 -13.52 -10.15 -1.81
CA LEU A 210 -12.73 -11.31 -1.37
C LEU A 210 -13.42 -12.60 -1.79
N VAL A 211 -12.75 -13.41 -2.60
CA VAL A 211 -13.20 -14.76 -2.97
C VAL A 211 -12.30 -15.79 -2.30
N PRO A 212 -12.82 -16.63 -1.38
CA PRO A 212 -12.05 -17.72 -0.81
C PRO A 212 -11.89 -18.86 -1.82
N VAL A 213 -10.65 -19.31 -2.01
CA VAL A 213 -10.29 -20.38 -2.95
C VAL A 213 -9.52 -21.46 -2.21
N LEU A 214 -10.11 -22.65 -2.12
CA LEU A 214 -9.52 -23.83 -1.51
C LEU A 214 -8.75 -24.62 -2.59
N THR A 215 -7.42 -24.64 -2.53
CA THR A 215 -6.57 -25.34 -3.51
C THR A 215 -6.20 -26.74 -3.06
N LYS A 216 -5.63 -27.55 -3.97
CA LYS A 216 -5.11 -28.91 -3.69
C LYS A 216 -6.19 -29.87 -3.18
N ILE A 217 -7.42 -29.70 -3.65
CA ILE A 217 -8.53 -30.58 -3.27
C ILE A 217 -8.32 -32.02 -3.77
N ASP A 218 -7.46 -32.22 -4.76
CA ASP A 218 -7.02 -33.52 -5.29
C ASP A 218 -6.17 -34.33 -4.30
N LEU A 219 -5.53 -33.68 -3.33
CA LEU A 219 -4.68 -34.35 -2.34
C LEU A 219 -5.47 -34.97 -1.18
N ILE A 220 -6.77 -34.71 -1.12
CA ILE A 220 -7.66 -35.18 -0.06
C ILE A 220 -8.92 -35.81 -0.66
N GLU A 221 -9.65 -36.58 0.15
CA GLU A 221 -10.92 -37.16 -0.29
C GLU A 221 -12.00 -36.09 -0.47
N ASP A 222 -12.90 -36.28 -1.45
CA ASP A 222 -13.91 -35.27 -1.82
C ASP A 222 -14.85 -34.89 -0.66
N HIS A 223 -15.17 -35.85 0.22
CA HIS A 223 -16.00 -35.59 1.41
C HIS A 223 -15.27 -34.65 2.39
N ILE A 224 -13.96 -34.84 2.58
CA ILE A 224 -13.12 -33.95 3.40
C ILE A 224 -13.02 -32.59 2.72
N ALA A 225 -12.82 -32.53 1.40
CA ALA A 225 -12.77 -31.26 0.67
C ALA A 225 -14.08 -30.44 0.84
N LYS A 226 -15.24 -31.10 0.92
CA LYS A 226 -16.51 -30.45 1.22
C LYS A 226 -16.54 -29.88 2.65
N GLU A 227 -16.07 -30.63 3.64
CA GLU A 227 -15.94 -30.16 5.02
C GLU A 227 -14.98 -28.96 5.13
N ARG A 228 -13.83 -29.00 4.43
CA ARG A 228 -12.84 -27.91 4.41
C ARG A 228 -13.38 -26.64 3.76
N ARG A 229 -14.24 -26.77 2.73
CA ARG A 229 -14.95 -25.62 2.15
C ARG A 229 -15.93 -24.98 3.13
N ALA A 230 -16.75 -25.80 3.80
CA ALA A 230 -17.67 -25.32 4.83
C ALA A 230 -16.93 -24.64 5.98
N TRP A 231 -15.82 -25.23 6.43
CA TRP A 231 -14.94 -24.63 7.43
C TRP A 231 -14.44 -23.23 7.03
N LEU A 232 -13.91 -23.08 5.82
CA LEU A 232 -13.38 -21.79 5.36
C LEU A 232 -14.49 -20.75 5.24
N HIS A 233 -15.65 -21.14 4.74
CA HIS A 233 -16.85 -20.29 4.69
C HIS A 233 -17.22 -19.79 6.09
N ASP A 234 -17.47 -20.72 7.02
CA ASP A 234 -18.00 -20.39 8.34
C ASP A 234 -17.03 -19.53 9.15
N LYS A 235 -15.72 -19.83 9.09
CA LYS A 235 -14.69 -19.05 9.76
C LYS A 235 -14.52 -17.65 9.18
N ALA A 236 -14.60 -17.50 7.85
CA ALA A 236 -14.53 -16.21 7.19
C ALA A 236 -15.72 -15.32 7.57
N HIS A 237 -16.94 -15.88 7.56
CA HIS A 237 -18.14 -15.15 7.97
C HIS A 237 -18.15 -14.80 9.45
N ALA A 238 -17.73 -15.73 10.33
CA ALA A 238 -17.62 -15.47 11.76
C ALA A 238 -16.67 -14.31 12.04
N TRP A 239 -15.50 -14.27 11.38
CA TRP A 239 -14.54 -13.18 11.56
C TRP A 239 -15.13 -11.81 11.16
N LEU A 240 -15.86 -11.74 10.04
CA LEU A 240 -16.47 -10.49 9.59
C LEU A 240 -17.54 -9.98 10.55
N GLU A 241 -18.33 -10.89 11.10
CA GLU A 241 -19.34 -10.54 12.08
C GLU A 241 -18.71 -10.07 13.40
N ASP A 242 -17.66 -10.76 13.87
CA ASP A 242 -16.90 -10.34 15.05
C ASP A 242 -16.23 -8.97 14.86
N ALA A 243 -15.68 -8.72 13.67
CA ALA A 243 -15.13 -7.44 13.27
C ALA A 243 -16.18 -6.32 13.29
N ARG A 244 -17.37 -6.58 12.72
CA ARG A 244 -18.51 -5.64 12.69
C ARG A 244 -18.99 -5.30 14.09
N LEU A 245 -19.28 -6.31 14.91
CA LEU A 245 -19.73 -6.13 16.30
C LEU A 245 -18.68 -5.39 17.14
N SER A 246 -17.39 -5.70 16.94
CA SER A 246 -16.28 -5.04 17.63
C SER A 246 -16.15 -3.56 17.26
N ALA A 247 -16.41 -3.21 16.00
CA ALA A 247 -16.43 -1.83 15.51
C ALA A 247 -17.64 -1.05 16.06
N GLU A 248 -18.83 -1.66 16.05
CA GLU A 248 -20.06 -1.07 16.58
C GLU A 248 -19.97 -0.76 18.07
N LYS A 249 -19.46 -1.72 18.86
CA LYS A 249 -19.23 -1.54 20.30
C LYS A 249 -18.34 -0.33 20.62
N ARG A 250 -17.43 0.01 19.71
CA ARG A 250 -16.47 1.11 19.86
C ARG A 250 -16.86 2.38 19.09
N GLN A 251 -18.04 2.39 18.45
CA GLN A 251 -18.53 3.49 17.62
C GLN A 251 -17.55 3.89 16.51
N VAL A 252 -16.93 2.88 15.91
CA VAL A 252 -15.96 3.00 14.83
C VAL A 252 -16.66 2.74 13.50
N LYS A 253 -16.51 3.66 12.53
CA LYS A 253 -16.91 3.40 11.15
C LYS A 253 -15.83 2.55 10.46
N LEU A 254 -16.17 1.30 10.15
CA LEU A 254 -15.32 0.35 9.44
C LEU A 254 -16.00 0.01 8.10
N SER A 255 -15.33 0.23 6.97
CA SER A 255 -15.88 -0.28 5.70
C SER A 255 -15.55 -1.77 5.57
N PRO A 256 -16.57 -2.65 5.47
CA PRO A 256 -16.36 -4.08 5.54
C PRO A 256 -15.68 -4.63 4.28
N LEU A 257 -15.01 -5.77 4.42
CA LEU A 257 -14.62 -6.59 3.26
C LEU A 257 -15.89 -7.18 2.62
N ARG A 258 -15.92 -7.24 1.29
CA ARG A 258 -17.03 -7.80 0.52
C ARG A 258 -16.72 -9.25 0.20
N LEU A 259 -17.00 -10.14 1.15
CA LEU A 259 -16.77 -11.57 1.02
C LEU A 259 -17.79 -12.22 0.10
N HIS A 260 -17.31 -12.99 -0.88
CA HIS A 260 -18.14 -13.83 -1.72
C HIS A 260 -18.64 -15.06 -0.95
N GLU A 261 -19.92 -15.36 -1.07
CA GLU A 261 -20.60 -16.43 -0.33
C GLU A 261 -20.07 -17.83 -0.72
N VAL A 262 -19.62 -18.01 -1.96
CA VAL A 262 -19.17 -19.32 -2.44
C VAL A 262 -17.67 -19.50 -2.24
N VAL A 263 -17.28 -20.61 -1.60
CA VAL A 263 -15.88 -21.08 -1.51
C VAL A 263 -15.61 -22.06 -2.64
N TYR A 264 -14.69 -21.71 -3.55
CA TYR A 264 -14.35 -22.53 -4.71
C TYR A 264 -13.25 -23.52 -4.33
N GLY A 265 -13.50 -24.81 -4.56
CA GLY A 265 -12.48 -25.86 -4.43
C GLY A 265 -11.83 -26.10 -5.79
N VAL A 266 -10.52 -25.92 -5.91
CA VAL A 266 -9.80 -26.01 -7.18
C VAL A 266 -8.62 -26.99 -7.13
N SER A 267 -8.41 -27.66 -8.26
CA SER A 267 -7.25 -28.52 -8.50
C SER A 267 -6.70 -28.25 -9.89
N VAL A 268 -5.37 -28.29 -10.02
CA VAL A 268 -4.69 -28.17 -11.33
C VAL A 268 -5.04 -29.36 -12.24
N ASP A 269 -5.30 -30.54 -11.65
CA ASP A 269 -5.62 -31.76 -12.38
C ASP A 269 -7.11 -31.83 -12.79
N ARG A 270 -7.97 -30.99 -12.22
CA ARG A 270 -9.42 -30.98 -12.47
C ARG A 270 -9.85 -29.66 -13.14
N THR A 271 -9.74 -29.60 -14.47
CA THR A 271 -10.03 -28.38 -15.26
C THR A 271 -11.44 -27.82 -15.04
N GLU A 272 -12.42 -28.69 -14.81
CA GLU A 272 -13.81 -28.34 -14.52
C GLU A 272 -13.93 -27.35 -13.33
N THR A 273 -13.12 -27.56 -12.29
CA THR A 273 -13.11 -26.71 -11.09
C THR A 273 -12.54 -25.32 -11.36
N ILE A 274 -11.60 -25.22 -12.31
CA ILE A 274 -11.04 -23.95 -12.75
C ILE A 274 -12.05 -23.22 -13.63
N ASP A 275 -12.78 -23.93 -14.50
CA ASP A 275 -13.84 -23.34 -15.32
C ASP A 275 -15.00 -22.80 -14.47
N GLU A 276 -15.38 -23.50 -13.40
CA GLU A 276 -16.35 -22.99 -12.40
C GLU A 276 -15.88 -21.67 -11.78
N LEU A 277 -14.61 -21.60 -11.36
CA LEU A 277 -14.03 -20.37 -10.80
C LEU A 277 -14.01 -19.25 -11.84
N CYS A 278 -13.63 -19.53 -13.08
CA CYS A 278 -13.64 -18.57 -14.19
C CYS A 278 -15.05 -17.99 -14.42
N ASN A 279 -16.08 -18.84 -14.44
CA ASN A 279 -17.47 -18.41 -14.59
C ASN A 279 -17.94 -17.53 -13.43
N ALA A 280 -17.50 -17.85 -12.20
CA ALA A 280 -17.77 -17.02 -11.04
C ALA A 280 -17.16 -15.62 -11.16
N ILE A 281 -15.89 -15.51 -11.60
CA ILE A 281 -15.24 -14.21 -11.81
C ILE A 281 -16.02 -13.37 -12.82
N VAL A 282 -16.46 -13.98 -13.93
CA VAL A 282 -17.26 -13.29 -14.95
C VAL A 282 -18.60 -12.82 -14.40
N THR A 283 -19.19 -13.57 -13.47
CA THR A 283 -20.46 -13.20 -12.81
C THR A 283 -20.28 -12.04 -11.83
N LEU A 284 -19.12 -11.95 -11.17
CA LEU A 284 -18.77 -10.87 -10.25
C LEU A 284 -18.31 -9.59 -10.97
N ALA A 285 -18.00 -9.68 -12.27
CA ALA A 285 -17.42 -8.59 -13.04
C ALA A 285 -18.44 -7.46 -13.28
N GLY A 286 -18.08 -6.24 -12.88
CA GLY A 286 -18.91 -5.04 -13.03
C GLY A 286 -19.41 -4.45 -11.71
N PRO A 287 -20.08 -3.30 -11.74
CA PRO A 287 -20.63 -2.65 -10.55
C PRO A 287 -21.78 -3.48 -9.93
N PRO A 288 -21.98 -3.42 -8.60
CA PRO A 288 -21.28 -2.55 -7.65
C PRO A 288 -19.95 -3.11 -7.13
N LEU A 289 -19.64 -4.38 -7.43
CA LEU A 289 -18.46 -5.06 -6.87
C LEU A 289 -17.16 -4.58 -7.51
N LEU A 290 -17.08 -4.66 -8.83
CA LEU A 290 -15.86 -4.45 -9.61
C LEU A 290 -16.12 -3.43 -10.73
N PRO A 291 -16.24 -2.12 -10.39
CA PRO A 291 -16.64 -1.08 -11.34
C PRO A 291 -15.62 -0.80 -12.45
N THR A 292 -14.42 -1.40 -12.40
CA THR A 292 -13.40 -1.27 -13.46
C THR A 292 -13.82 -1.98 -14.75
N VAL A 293 -14.55 -3.09 -14.64
CA VAL A 293 -15.09 -3.81 -15.79
C VAL A 293 -16.29 -3.05 -16.32
N GLY A 294 -16.34 -2.83 -17.63
CA GLY A 294 -17.42 -2.08 -18.29
C GLY A 294 -17.21 -0.57 -18.34
N GLN A 295 -16.10 -0.04 -17.80
CA GLN A 295 -15.78 1.39 -17.92
C GLN A 295 -15.69 1.80 -19.38
N LYS A 296 -16.28 2.96 -19.70
CA LYS A 296 -16.10 3.58 -21.02
C LYS A 296 -14.75 4.27 -21.03
N ILE A 297 -13.89 3.87 -21.96
CA ILE A 297 -12.56 4.45 -22.18
C ILE A 297 -12.61 5.23 -23.49
N PRO A 298 -12.23 6.52 -23.51
CA PRO A 298 -12.17 7.26 -24.75
C PRO A 298 -11.18 6.66 -25.76
N GLN A 299 -11.54 6.65 -27.05
CA GLN A 299 -10.72 6.05 -28.10
C GLN A 299 -9.34 6.71 -28.20
N SER A 300 -9.24 8.02 -27.94
CA SER A 300 -7.98 8.77 -27.93
C SER A 300 -6.99 8.27 -26.87
N TRP A 301 -7.47 7.69 -25.77
CA TRP A 301 -6.63 7.19 -24.69
C TRP A 301 -5.95 5.87 -25.08
N ILE A 302 -6.57 5.09 -25.97
CA ILE A 302 -5.98 3.87 -26.52
C ILE A 302 -4.70 4.20 -27.30
N SER A 303 -4.62 5.37 -27.95
CA SER A 303 -3.41 5.82 -28.64
C SER A 303 -2.25 6.08 -27.67
N VAL A 304 -2.52 6.64 -26.49
CA VAL A 304 -1.53 6.76 -25.41
C VAL A 304 -1.05 5.37 -24.98
N TRP A 305 -1.98 4.43 -24.80
CA TRP A 305 -1.62 3.07 -24.39
C TRP A 305 -0.86 2.30 -25.47
N LYS A 306 -1.05 2.60 -26.76
CA LYS A 306 -0.21 2.10 -27.85
C LYS A 306 1.21 2.63 -27.77
N LEU A 307 1.41 3.92 -27.49
CA LEU A 307 2.74 4.47 -27.23
C LEU A 307 3.45 3.70 -26.10
N LEU A 308 2.77 3.53 -24.97
CA LEU A 308 3.32 2.78 -23.84
C LEU A 308 3.66 1.32 -24.23
N GLY A 309 2.80 0.69 -25.03
CA GLY A 309 3.01 -0.65 -25.57
C GLY A 309 4.26 -0.77 -26.44
N ALA A 310 4.40 0.13 -27.42
CA ALA A 310 5.57 0.15 -28.31
C ALA A 310 6.87 0.35 -27.52
N VAL A 311 6.89 1.30 -26.58
CA VAL A 311 8.08 1.54 -25.77
C VAL A 311 8.44 0.32 -24.91
N ALA A 312 7.44 -0.37 -24.37
CA ALA A 312 7.66 -1.59 -23.60
C ALA A 312 8.21 -2.73 -24.46
N GLU A 313 7.65 -2.92 -25.67
CA GLU A 313 8.01 -3.98 -26.60
C GLU A 313 9.43 -3.81 -27.15
N PHE A 314 9.73 -2.62 -27.68
CA PHE A 314 10.95 -2.39 -28.44
C PHE A 314 12.09 -1.83 -27.58
N GLY A 315 11.78 -1.04 -26.54
CA GLY A 315 12.76 -0.28 -25.74
C GLY A 315 13.46 0.84 -26.52
N ASN A 316 13.70 0.69 -27.82
CA ASN A 316 14.25 1.75 -28.65
C ASN A 316 13.15 2.73 -29.10
N GLU A 317 13.38 4.02 -28.89
CA GLU A 317 12.45 5.10 -29.22
C GLU A 317 12.14 5.19 -30.72
N GLU A 318 13.15 5.15 -31.59
CA GLU A 318 12.97 5.30 -33.03
C GLU A 318 12.13 4.13 -33.59
N VAL A 319 12.44 2.91 -33.17
CA VAL A 319 11.69 1.70 -33.57
C VAL A 319 10.24 1.79 -33.08
N ALA A 320 10.03 2.24 -31.84
CA ALA A 320 8.69 2.43 -31.28
C ALA A 320 7.89 3.46 -32.09
N LEU A 321 8.46 4.62 -32.41
CA LEU A 321 7.81 5.66 -33.21
C LEU A 321 7.49 5.18 -34.62
N THR A 322 8.42 4.48 -35.29
CA THR A 322 8.16 3.89 -36.61
C THR A 322 6.99 2.92 -36.56
N ALA A 323 6.96 2.01 -35.59
CA ALA A 323 5.87 1.05 -35.45
C ALA A 323 4.51 1.75 -35.18
N ILE A 324 4.51 2.84 -34.40
CA ILE A 324 3.30 3.63 -34.14
C ILE A 324 2.79 4.27 -35.45
N HIS A 325 3.68 4.86 -36.25
CA HIS A 325 3.31 5.46 -37.53
C HIS A 325 2.84 4.43 -38.57
N GLU A 326 3.38 3.21 -38.53
CA GLU A 326 2.95 2.09 -39.37
C GLU A 326 1.65 1.40 -38.88
N GLU A 327 1.08 1.86 -37.76
CA GLU A 327 -0.11 1.29 -37.11
C GLU A 327 0.01 -0.21 -36.77
N THR A 328 1.24 -0.73 -36.63
CA THR A 328 1.51 -2.13 -36.27
C THR A 328 1.51 -2.39 -34.76
N VAL A 329 1.41 -1.32 -33.98
CA VAL A 329 1.51 -1.34 -32.52
C VAL A 329 0.19 -1.71 -31.85
N ARG A 330 0.31 -2.59 -30.88
CA ARG A 330 -0.79 -2.98 -29.99
C ARG A 330 -0.76 -2.14 -28.71
N PRO A 331 -1.92 -1.85 -28.10
CA PRO A 331 -1.97 -1.23 -26.78
C PRO A 331 -1.15 -2.04 -25.78
N LEU A 332 -0.55 -1.38 -24.78
CA LEU A 332 0.28 -2.04 -23.77
C LEU A 332 -0.40 -3.28 -23.17
N SER A 333 -1.72 -3.26 -23.01
CA SER A 333 -2.54 -4.37 -22.52
C SER A 333 -2.42 -5.67 -23.33
N GLU A 334 -2.02 -5.60 -24.59
CA GLU A 334 -1.95 -6.71 -25.54
C GLU A 334 -0.51 -7.12 -25.90
N VAL A 335 0.51 -6.50 -25.30
CA VAL A 335 1.92 -6.80 -25.55
C VAL A 335 2.43 -7.85 -24.56
N ASP A 336 2.97 -8.95 -25.09
CA ASP A 336 3.71 -9.96 -24.33
C ASP A 336 5.19 -9.53 -24.24
N VAL A 337 5.51 -8.71 -23.25
CA VAL A 337 6.75 -7.91 -23.24
C VAL A 337 8.01 -8.74 -22.96
N ALA A 338 9.08 -8.53 -23.74
CA ALA A 338 10.35 -9.27 -23.61
C ALA A 338 11.63 -8.41 -23.53
N SER A 339 11.58 -7.11 -23.86
CA SER A 339 12.78 -6.25 -23.88
C SER A 339 13.12 -5.72 -22.48
N VAL A 340 14.33 -6.00 -21.99
CA VAL A 340 14.83 -5.41 -20.72
C VAL A 340 14.89 -3.89 -20.80
N ASP A 341 15.24 -3.35 -21.96
CA ASP A 341 15.43 -1.91 -22.15
C ASP A 341 14.09 -1.15 -22.21
N GLY A 342 12.96 -1.84 -22.41
CA GLY A 342 11.59 -1.30 -22.37
C GLY A 342 10.88 -1.44 -21.02
N ALA A 343 11.56 -1.92 -19.98
CA ALA A 343 10.90 -2.28 -18.72
C ALA A 343 10.27 -1.09 -17.97
N TYR A 344 10.84 0.11 -18.10
CA TYR A 344 10.36 1.33 -17.46
C TYR A 344 10.75 2.57 -18.26
N ARG A 345 10.10 3.72 -18.04
CA ARG A 345 10.51 5.04 -18.55
C ARG A 345 10.22 6.13 -17.52
N SER A 346 10.87 7.29 -17.63
CA SER A 346 10.40 8.44 -16.86
C SER A 346 9.07 8.96 -17.43
N GLU A 347 8.24 9.53 -16.56
CA GLU A 347 6.96 10.12 -16.98
C GLU A 347 7.20 11.31 -17.93
N ASP A 348 8.26 12.08 -17.71
CA ASP A 348 8.65 13.23 -18.52
C ASP A 348 9.09 12.82 -19.93
N GLU A 349 9.92 11.77 -20.07
CA GLU A 349 10.30 11.22 -21.38
C GLU A 349 9.04 10.80 -22.17
N LEU A 350 8.11 10.10 -21.54
CA LEU A 350 6.88 9.67 -22.22
C LEU A 350 5.98 10.84 -22.63
N ARG A 351 5.92 11.90 -21.81
CA ARG A 351 5.21 13.14 -22.13
C ARG A 351 5.84 13.87 -23.31
N GLU A 352 7.17 13.96 -23.35
CA GLU A 352 7.91 14.56 -24.46
C GLU A 352 7.68 13.79 -25.76
N LEU A 353 7.74 12.46 -25.73
CA LEU A 353 7.42 11.62 -26.89
C LEU A 353 6.00 11.86 -27.40
N TRP A 354 5.03 11.91 -26.48
CA TRP A 354 3.64 12.13 -26.82
C TRP A 354 3.40 13.51 -27.43
N GLN A 355 3.94 14.56 -26.82
CA GLN A 355 3.70 15.94 -27.23
C GLN A 355 4.51 16.33 -28.47
N GLU A 356 5.81 16.07 -28.48
CA GLU A 356 6.70 16.59 -29.53
C GLU A 356 6.72 15.69 -30.77
N LYS A 357 6.71 14.36 -30.59
CA LYS A 357 6.81 13.41 -31.70
C LYS A 357 5.45 13.02 -32.26
N LEU A 358 4.45 12.86 -31.40
CA LEU A 358 3.11 12.43 -31.79
C LEU A 358 2.06 13.56 -31.80
N GLN A 359 2.45 14.80 -31.43
CA GLN A 359 1.58 15.98 -31.43
C GLN A 359 0.30 15.80 -30.58
N GLY A 360 0.40 15.00 -29.52
CA GLY A 360 -0.72 14.69 -28.63
C GLY A 360 -0.93 15.70 -27.51
N ASP A 361 -2.15 15.74 -26.96
CA ASP A 361 -2.49 16.57 -25.81
C ASP A 361 -1.98 15.92 -24.50
N LEU A 362 -1.21 16.67 -23.71
CA LEU A 362 -0.64 16.20 -22.44
C LEU A 362 -1.68 15.92 -21.36
N GLU A 363 -2.82 16.62 -21.37
CA GLU A 363 -3.88 16.36 -20.42
C GLU A 363 -4.53 15.00 -20.68
N ILE A 364 -4.72 14.66 -21.97
CA ILE A 364 -5.20 13.33 -22.39
C ILE A 364 -4.20 12.24 -21.97
N PHE A 365 -2.89 12.49 -22.13
CA PHE A 365 -1.85 11.57 -21.68
C PHE A 365 -1.96 11.27 -20.18
N ASN A 366 -2.12 12.31 -19.36
CA ASN A 366 -2.21 12.19 -17.91
C ASN A 366 -3.45 11.40 -17.48
N ASP A 367 -4.60 11.76 -18.04
CA ASP A 367 -5.87 11.11 -17.73
C ASP A 367 -5.83 9.62 -18.12
N ALA A 368 -5.27 9.30 -19.30
CA ALA A 368 -5.10 7.94 -19.80
C ALA A 368 -4.11 7.11 -18.96
N LEU A 369 -2.99 7.69 -18.53
CA LEU A 369 -1.97 7.01 -17.73
C LEU A 369 -2.52 6.65 -16.34
N ARG A 370 -3.19 7.60 -15.67
CA ARG A 370 -3.76 7.38 -14.32
C ARG A 370 -4.87 6.34 -14.33
N LEU A 371 -5.68 6.28 -15.39
CA LEU A 371 -6.69 5.23 -15.55
C LEU A 371 -6.04 3.85 -15.74
N LEU A 372 -5.02 3.75 -16.59
CA LEU A 372 -4.32 2.49 -16.84
C LEU A 372 -3.62 1.97 -15.58
N GLU A 373 -3.01 2.87 -14.80
CA GLU A 373 -2.42 2.54 -13.50
C GLU A 373 -3.46 1.94 -12.54
N ALA A 374 -4.64 2.56 -12.44
CA ALA A 374 -5.70 2.06 -11.57
C ALA A 374 -6.31 0.73 -12.03
N GLN A 375 -6.31 0.46 -13.34
CA GLN A 375 -6.70 -0.84 -13.90
C GLN A 375 -5.59 -1.92 -13.69
N GLY A 376 -4.43 -1.53 -13.15
CA GLY A 376 -3.30 -2.41 -12.90
C GLY A 376 -2.49 -2.74 -14.17
N GLY A 377 -2.64 -1.94 -15.22
CA GLY A 377 -1.92 -2.12 -16.49
C GLY A 377 -0.46 -1.68 -16.42
N VAL A 378 -0.16 -0.67 -15.59
CA VAL A 378 1.18 -0.14 -15.28
C VAL A 378 1.28 0.19 -13.79
N TYR A 379 2.50 0.40 -13.30
CA TYR A 379 2.75 0.97 -11.98
C TYR A 379 3.50 2.30 -12.15
N VAL A 380 3.02 3.38 -11.52
CA VAL A 380 3.66 4.70 -11.59
C VAL A 380 4.03 5.17 -10.20
N ASP A 381 5.29 5.55 -10.00
CA ASP A 381 5.77 6.07 -8.72
C ASP A 381 7.03 6.92 -8.94
N CYS A 382 7.16 8.01 -8.16
CA CYS A 382 8.33 8.90 -8.18
C CYS A 382 8.82 9.27 -9.60
N CYS A 383 7.91 9.66 -10.49
CA CYS A 383 8.18 10.01 -11.90
C CYS A 383 8.68 8.85 -12.80
N ILE A 384 8.60 7.61 -12.36
CA ILE A 384 8.89 6.42 -13.16
C ILE A 384 7.59 5.68 -13.48
N VAL A 385 7.41 5.36 -14.76
CA VAL A 385 6.36 4.49 -15.27
C VAL A 385 6.97 3.12 -15.53
N PHE A 386 6.62 2.15 -14.70
CA PHE A 386 6.99 0.75 -14.88
C PHE A 386 6.04 0.10 -15.87
N LEU A 387 6.50 -0.01 -17.11
CA LEU A 387 5.77 -0.61 -18.22
C LEU A 387 5.73 -2.14 -18.12
N GLN A 388 6.74 -2.71 -17.46
CA GLN A 388 6.83 -4.11 -17.07
C GLN A 388 6.80 -4.24 -15.55
N PRO A 389 5.65 -4.59 -14.95
CA PRO A 389 5.55 -4.63 -13.48
C PRO A 389 6.44 -5.69 -12.80
N ASP A 390 6.84 -6.76 -13.51
CA ASP A 390 7.81 -7.75 -13.01
C ASP A 390 9.21 -7.14 -12.82
N PHE A 391 9.52 -6.01 -13.45
CA PHE A 391 10.78 -5.30 -13.27
C PHE A 391 11.00 -4.84 -11.83
N VAL A 392 9.95 -4.39 -11.15
CA VAL A 392 10.04 -4.02 -9.73
C VAL A 392 10.43 -5.23 -8.89
N SER A 393 9.92 -6.40 -9.24
CA SER A 393 10.31 -7.67 -8.64
C SER A 393 11.79 -7.99 -8.89
N LYS A 394 12.30 -7.76 -10.11
CA LYS A 394 13.73 -7.93 -10.44
C LYS A 394 14.62 -7.00 -9.60
N ILE A 395 14.23 -5.73 -9.43
CA ILE A 395 14.92 -4.75 -8.58
C ILE A 395 15.02 -5.25 -7.14
N VAL A 396 13.89 -5.67 -6.55
CA VAL A 396 13.86 -6.13 -5.15
C VAL A 396 14.56 -7.47 -4.98
N LYS A 397 14.45 -8.40 -5.94
CA LYS A 397 15.20 -9.67 -5.95
C LYS A 397 16.71 -9.45 -5.94
N ALA A 398 17.19 -8.47 -6.71
CA ALA A 398 18.60 -8.13 -6.75
C ALA A 398 19.11 -7.59 -5.40
N LEU A 399 18.28 -6.82 -4.69
CA LEU A 399 18.57 -6.38 -3.31
C LEU A 399 18.56 -7.58 -2.34
N LEU A 400 17.49 -8.36 -2.32
CA LEU A 400 17.26 -9.42 -1.34
C LEU A 400 17.95 -10.76 -1.70
N ASN A 401 19.02 -10.72 -2.49
CA ASN A 401 19.66 -11.91 -3.02
C ASN A 401 20.38 -12.70 -1.90
N HIS A 402 19.73 -13.76 -1.42
CA HIS A 402 20.25 -14.65 -0.37
C HIS A 402 21.61 -15.30 -0.72
N LYS A 403 21.95 -15.40 -2.02
CA LYS A 403 23.25 -15.93 -2.46
C LYS A 403 24.41 -14.99 -2.11
N LEU A 404 24.15 -13.69 -1.87
CA LEU A 404 25.21 -12.74 -1.50
C LEU A 404 25.99 -13.19 -0.26
N ALA A 405 25.32 -13.84 0.71
CA ALA A 405 25.98 -14.39 1.88
C ALA A 405 26.97 -15.53 1.54
N GLU A 406 26.68 -16.34 0.52
CA GLU A 406 27.57 -17.40 0.04
C GLU A 406 28.72 -16.84 -0.79
N TYR A 407 28.45 -15.80 -1.59
CA TYR A 407 29.48 -15.05 -2.32
C TYR A 407 30.49 -14.39 -1.37
N VAL A 408 30.02 -13.76 -0.28
CA VAL A 408 30.90 -13.16 0.74
C VAL A 408 31.76 -14.22 1.45
N LYS A 409 31.23 -15.43 1.66
CA LYS A 409 31.98 -16.56 2.23
C LYS A 409 33.01 -17.19 1.28
N SER A 410 32.98 -16.84 0.00
CA SER A 410 33.85 -17.40 -1.05
C SER A 410 34.79 -16.32 -1.63
N PRO A 411 35.94 -16.05 -1.00
CA PRO A 411 36.75 -14.87 -1.30
C PRO A 411 37.18 -14.77 -2.77
N ASN A 412 37.59 -15.88 -3.38
CA ASN A 412 38.13 -15.88 -4.74
C ASN A 412 37.07 -15.47 -5.77
N GLN A 413 35.85 -16.02 -5.68
CA GLN A 413 34.74 -15.68 -6.58
C GLN A 413 34.31 -14.22 -6.40
N LEU A 414 34.32 -13.72 -5.17
CA LEU A 414 34.00 -12.31 -4.90
C LEU A 414 35.09 -11.39 -5.48
N TYR A 415 36.37 -11.71 -5.31
CA TYR A 415 37.47 -10.91 -5.88
C TYR A 415 37.40 -10.85 -7.40
N GLU A 416 37.11 -11.97 -8.08
CA GLU A 416 36.91 -12.01 -9.54
C GLU A 416 35.71 -11.14 -9.95
N ALA A 417 34.55 -11.32 -9.32
CA ALA A 417 33.36 -10.53 -9.64
C ALA A 417 33.54 -9.02 -9.40
N LEU A 418 34.25 -8.62 -8.33
CA LEU A 418 34.54 -7.21 -8.04
C LEU A 418 35.57 -6.63 -9.01
N HIS A 419 36.52 -7.44 -9.46
CA HIS A 419 37.48 -7.05 -10.48
C HIS A 419 36.81 -6.89 -11.85
N ASP A 420 35.92 -7.80 -12.23
CA ASP A 420 35.11 -7.72 -13.45
C ASP A 420 34.15 -6.53 -13.44
N PHE A 421 33.67 -6.14 -12.25
CA PHE A 421 32.92 -4.90 -12.03
C PHE A 421 33.79 -3.63 -12.16
N GLY A 422 35.12 -3.76 -12.28
CA GLY A 422 36.05 -2.67 -12.54
C GLY A 422 36.71 -2.07 -11.30
N LEU A 423 36.48 -2.62 -10.10
CA LEU A 423 37.12 -2.15 -8.87
C LEU A 423 38.56 -2.65 -8.78
N ARG A 424 39.49 -1.82 -8.27
CA ARG A 424 40.90 -2.22 -8.13
C ARG A 424 41.50 -1.90 -6.76
N GLY A 425 42.45 -2.74 -6.34
CA GLY A 425 43.29 -2.50 -5.15
C GLY A 425 42.49 -2.20 -3.88
N ASN A 426 42.72 -1.02 -3.30
CA ASN A 426 42.08 -0.58 -2.05
C ASN A 426 40.56 -0.37 -2.15
N GLU A 427 40.02 -0.16 -3.36
CA GLU A 427 38.58 -0.02 -3.58
C GLU A 427 37.85 -1.32 -3.32
N ILE A 428 38.43 -2.45 -3.73
CA ILE A 428 37.88 -3.79 -3.47
C ILE A 428 37.77 -4.04 -1.96
N ALA A 429 38.79 -3.66 -1.19
CA ALA A 429 38.78 -3.87 0.26
C ALA A 429 37.69 -3.05 0.97
N LYS A 430 37.52 -1.78 0.59
CA LYS A 430 36.45 -0.92 1.13
C LYS A 430 35.07 -1.40 0.70
N PHE A 431 34.92 -1.78 -0.56
CA PHE A 431 33.66 -2.27 -1.10
C PHE A 431 33.24 -3.61 -0.46
N LYS A 432 34.20 -4.52 -0.28
CA LYS A 432 33.98 -5.79 0.44
C LYS A 432 33.50 -5.53 1.86
N GLN A 433 34.09 -4.58 2.59
CA GLN A 433 33.62 -4.21 3.93
C GLN A 433 32.18 -3.64 3.92
N SER A 434 31.83 -2.82 2.93
CA SER A 434 30.45 -2.34 2.74
C SER A 434 29.49 -3.51 2.47
N LEU A 435 29.89 -4.47 1.63
CA LEU A 435 29.08 -5.64 1.27
C LEU A 435 28.88 -6.59 2.46
N GLU A 436 29.92 -6.82 3.27
CA GLU A 436 29.84 -7.60 4.52
C GLU A 436 28.84 -6.97 5.49
N ARG A 437 28.91 -5.65 5.70
CA ARG A 437 27.94 -4.93 6.54
C ARG A 437 26.52 -5.02 6.00
N TYR A 438 26.35 -4.97 4.69
CA TYR A 438 25.04 -5.15 4.06
C TYR A 438 24.46 -6.53 4.33
N VAL A 439 25.25 -7.60 4.12
CA VAL A 439 24.80 -8.97 4.34
C VAL A 439 24.50 -9.25 5.82
N GLU A 440 25.25 -8.66 6.74
CA GLU A 440 25.09 -8.91 8.18
C GLU A 440 24.01 -8.04 8.83
N HIS A 441 23.89 -6.76 8.42
CA HIS A 441 23.09 -5.75 9.12
C HIS A 441 22.04 -5.07 8.23
N GLY A 442 22.04 -5.32 6.92
CA GLY A 442 21.14 -4.65 5.97
C GLY A 442 21.56 -3.23 5.59
N ASP A 443 22.79 -2.82 5.92
CA ASP A 443 23.34 -1.48 5.64
C ASP A 443 23.58 -1.29 4.14
N LEU A 444 22.61 -0.71 3.45
CA LEU A 444 22.67 -0.44 2.03
C LEU A 444 23.32 0.93 1.78
N ARG A 445 24.47 0.92 1.13
CA ARG A 445 25.16 2.14 0.66
C ARG A 445 24.91 2.35 -0.83
N GLY A 446 24.89 3.60 -1.26
CA GLY A 446 24.65 3.94 -2.68
C GLY A 446 25.63 3.29 -3.67
N ASP A 447 26.89 3.05 -3.27
CA ASP A 447 27.89 2.35 -4.09
C ASP A 447 27.56 0.86 -4.31
N LEU A 448 26.85 0.21 -3.38
CA LEU A 448 26.42 -1.17 -3.54
C LEU A 448 25.33 -1.32 -4.60
N LEU A 449 24.49 -0.30 -4.81
CA LEU A 449 23.37 -0.38 -5.76
C LEU A 449 23.84 -0.62 -7.20
N SER A 450 24.90 0.07 -7.62
CA SER A 450 25.45 -0.11 -8.97
C SER A 450 25.96 -1.54 -9.20
N PHE A 451 26.47 -2.20 -8.16
CA PHE A 451 26.89 -3.60 -8.21
C PHE A 451 25.70 -4.56 -8.16
N LEU A 452 24.72 -4.32 -7.28
CA LEU A 452 23.54 -5.17 -7.11
C LEU A 452 22.64 -5.13 -8.36
N TRP A 453 22.52 -3.99 -9.01
CA TRP A 453 21.65 -3.77 -10.17
C TRP A 453 22.35 -3.80 -11.52
N ARG A 454 23.61 -4.26 -11.57
CA ARG A 454 24.42 -4.30 -12.81
C ARG A 454 23.74 -5.01 -13.99
N ASP A 455 22.94 -6.04 -13.70
CA ASP A 455 22.24 -6.84 -14.71
C ASP A 455 20.86 -6.25 -15.10
N LEU A 456 20.38 -5.23 -14.38
CA LEU A 456 19.06 -4.60 -14.61
C LEU A 456 19.09 -3.48 -15.65
N ARG A 457 20.28 -3.05 -16.10
CA ARG A 457 20.47 -1.99 -17.11
C ARG A 457 19.67 -0.71 -16.82
N ILE A 458 19.78 -0.19 -15.60
CA ILE A 458 19.23 1.13 -15.25
C ILE A 458 19.89 2.18 -16.16
N ARG A 459 19.08 2.94 -16.91
CA ARG A 459 19.50 3.77 -18.04
C ARG A 459 20.27 5.02 -17.61
N SER A 460 19.93 5.60 -16.47
CA SER A 460 20.52 6.85 -15.99
C SER A 460 20.69 6.87 -14.46
N GLN A 461 21.53 7.79 -13.97
CA GLN A 461 21.67 8.05 -12.54
C GLN A 461 20.38 8.62 -11.93
N GLU A 462 19.66 9.45 -12.68
CA GLU A 462 18.38 10.03 -12.26
C GLU A 462 17.30 8.95 -12.10
N ASP A 463 17.23 8.00 -13.03
CA ASP A 463 16.33 6.84 -12.93
C ASP A 463 16.64 6.01 -11.69
N CYS A 464 17.93 5.80 -11.40
CA CYS A 464 18.37 5.09 -10.21
C CYS A 464 17.88 5.80 -8.93
N GLU A 465 18.01 7.12 -8.87
CA GLU A 465 17.51 7.93 -7.74
C GLU A 465 15.99 7.87 -7.60
N ASN A 466 15.25 7.94 -8.70
CA ASN A 466 13.79 7.84 -8.70
C ASN A 466 13.29 6.44 -8.32
N ILE A 467 13.99 5.38 -8.75
CA ILE A 467 13.73 4.01 -8.30
C ILE A 467 14.04 3.88 -6.80
N VAL A 468 15.14 4.45 -6.31
CA VAL A 468 15.44 4.50 -4.87
C VAL A 468 14.32 5.21 -4.10
N ARG A 469 13.82 6.34 -4.60
CA ARG A 469 12.66 7.04 -3.99
C ARG A 469 11.42 6.15 -3.99
N THR A 470 11.16 5.41 -5.06
CA THR A 470 10.09 4.41 -5.14
C THR A 470 10.25 3.32 -4.06
N LEU A 471 11.46 2.80 -3.87
CA LEU A 471 11.77 1.80 -2.84
C LEU A 471 11.63 2.34 -1.41
N ILE A 472 11.91 3.64 -1.21
CA ILE A 472 11.69 4.34 0.05
C ILE A 472 10.19 4.52 0.32
N ALA A 473 9.45 5.02 -0.67
CA ALA A 473 8.00 5.22 -0.57
C ALA A 473 7.24 3.91 -0.31
N SER A 474 7.70 2.81 -0.93
CA SER A 474 7.20 1.46 -0.71
C SER A 474 7.68 0.82 0.60
N GLY A 475 8.68 1.40 1.28
CA GLY A 475 9.26 0.88 2.51
C GLY A 475 10.09 -0.39 2.33
N VAL A 476 10.55 -0.68 1.11
CA VAL A 476 11.51 -1.75 0.81
C VAL A 476 12.89 -1.40 1.37
N ILE A 477 13.26 -0.11 1.33
CA ILE A 477 14.48 0.43 1.93
C ILE A 477 14.14 1.67 2.74
N ILE A 478 14.96 1.97 3.74
CA ILE A 478 14.69 3.06 4.68
C ILE A 478 15.86 4.01 4.66
N PRO A 479 15.69 5.29 4.34
CA PRO A 479 16.79 6.24 4.39
C PRO A 479 17.22 6.46 5.84
N VAL A 480 18.53 6.45 6.06
CA VAL A 480 19.15 6.77 7.34
C VAL A 480 19.87 8.12 7.20
N GLN A 481 19.80 8.97 8.24
CA GLN A 481 20.54 10.22 8.25
C GLN A 481 22.05 9.97 8.11
N SER A 482 22.68 10.64 7.14
CA SER A 482 24.11 10.58 6.84
C SER A 482 24.70 11.98 6.98
N GLU A 483 25.89 12.11 7.56
CA GLU A 483 26.60 13.38 7.70
C GLU A 483 27.23 13.85 6.37
N ASP A 484 27.44 12.92 5.41
CA ASP A 484 28.26 13.12 4.20
C ASP A 484 27.45 13.22 2.89
N ASP A 485 26.13 13.47 2.93
CA ASP A 485 25.22 13.50 1.76
C ASP A 485 25.17 12.21 0.91
N LYS A 486 25.91 11.17 1.32
CA LYS A 486 25.87 9.85 0.67
C LYS A 486 24.65 9.08 1.12
N MET A 487 23.96 8.46 0.15
CA MET A 487 22.82 7.58 0.42
C MET A 487 23.25 6.41 1.30
N ILE A 488 22.68 6.36 2.50
CA ILE A 488 22.74 5.24 3.42
C ILE A 488 21.29 4.87 3.72
N ALA A 489 20.96 3.60 3.50
CA ALA A 489 19.67 3.04 3.80
C ALA A 489 19.81 1.74 4.58
N VAL A 490 18.77 1.36 5.29
CA VAL A 490 18.65 0.02 5.90
C VAL A 490 17.57 -0.72 5.15
N VAL A 491 17.83 -1.99 4.84
CA VAL A 491 16.84 -2.89 4.27
C VAL A 491 16.20 -3.69 5.41
N PRO A 492 14.93 -3.41 5.79
CA PRO A 492 14.29 -4.00 6.97
C PRO A 492 14.29 -5.53 6.96
N PHE A 493 14.35 -6.15 5.78
CA PHE A 493 14.46 -7.58 5.59
C PHE A 493 15.58 -8.24 6.41
N PHE A 494 16.75 -7.60 6.49
CA PHE A 494 17.94 -8.16 7.16
C PHE A 494 17.94 -7.93 8.69
N LEU A 495 16.91 -7.25 9.23
CA LEU A 495 16.81 -7.06 10.67
C LEU A 495 16.57 -8.40 11.39
N PRO A 496 17.15 -8.60 12.59
CA PRO A 496 16.94 -9.83 13.34
C PRO A 496 15.47 -9.98 13.76
N ASP A 497 14.96 -11.22 13.79
CA ASP A 497 13.57 -11.47 14.23
C ASP A 497 13.38 -11.17 15.73
N LYS A 498 14.42 -11.42 16.54
CA LYS A 498 14.35 -11.31 17.99
C LYS A 498 14.93 -10.00 18.48
N LYS A 499 14.28 -9.44 19.50
CA LYS A 499 14.78 -8.30 20.27
C LYS A 499 16.21 -8.59 20.77
N PRO A 500 17.18 -7.67 20.60
CA PRO A 500 18.56 -7.88 21.04
C PRO A 500 18.67 -8.14 22.54
N SER A 501 19.59 -9.02 22.94
CA SER A 501 19.79 -9.40 24.35
C SER A 501 20.23 -8.23 25.24
N ASP A 502 20.88 -7.22 24.67
CA ASP A 502 21.35 -6.02 25.34
C ASP A 502 20.37 -4.83 25.24
N PHE A 503 19.11 -5.09 24.86
CA PHE A 503 18.06 -4.07 24.73
C PHE A 503 17.94 -3.18 25.97
N SER A 504 18.05 -3.74 27.17
CA SER A 504 17.95 -2.98 28.43
C SER A 504 19.05 -1.93 28.59
N VAL A 505 20.18 -2.08 27.91
CA VAL A 505 21.28 -1.11 27.88
C VAL A 505 20.90 0.07 26.99
N ALA A 506 20.36 -0.21 25.80
CA ALA A 506 19.91 0.81 24.87
C ALA A 506 18.68 1.57 25.40
N TRP A 507 17.74 0.85 26.02
CA TRP A 507 16.47 1.34 26.54
C TRP A 507 16.20 0.83 27.98
N PRO A 508 16.71 1.54 29.01
CA PRO A 508 16.49 1.17 30.41
C PRO A 508 15.01 1.14 30.79
N THR A 509 14.59 0.37 31.80
CA THR A 509 13.17 0.29 32.20
C THR A 509 12.60 1.62 32.70
N LYS A 510 13.40 2.42 33.40
CA LYS A 510 13.01 3.77 33.86
C LYS A 510 13.76 4.84 33.06
N PRO A 511 13.10 5.96 32.69
CA PRO A 511 13.82 7.13 32.19
C PRO A 511 14.77 7.68 33.28
N ASN A 512 15.73 8.50 32.87
CA ASN A 512 16.63 9.18 33.81
C ASN A 512 15.82 10.01 34.82
N ALA A 513 16.37 10.25 36.02
CA ALA A 513 15.64 10.78 37.19
C ALA A 513 14.93 12.15 37.00
N ASP A 514 15.30 12.90 35.97
CA ASP A 514 14.73 14.21 35.58
C ASP A 514 14.10 14.20 34.16
N GLY A 515 13.90 13.02 33.58
CA GLY A 515 13.43 12.85 32.20
C GLY A 515 11.91 12.87 32.03
N VAL A 516 11.46 13.35 30.88
CA VAL A 516 10.08 13.24 30.41
C VAL A 516 9.98 12.09 29.41
N GLN A 517 8.90 11.31 29.53
CA GLN A 517 8.50 10.29 28.56
C GLN A 517 7.18 10.69 27.92
N LEU A 518 7.16 10.80 26.60
CA LEU A 518 5.95 10.93 25.79
C LEU A 518 5.75 9.64 25.01
N GLU A 519 4.61 8.99 25.21
CA GLU A 519 4.30 7.71 24.61
C GLU A 519 3.01 7.81 23.80
N MET A 520 3.00 7.16 22.64
CA MET A 520 1.84 6.95 21.80
C MET A 520 1.62 5.44 21.71
N VAL A 521 0.43 5.00 22.08
CA VAL A 521 -0.02 3.63 21.81
C VAL A 521 -1.06 3.69 20.70
N ALA A 522 -0.79 2.95 19.63
CA ALA A 522 -1.69 2.73 18.51
C ALA A 522 -2.32 1.35 18.65
N VAL A 523 -3.62 1.33 18.93
CA VAL A 523 -4.43 0.11 19.04
C VAL A 523 -5.22 -0.07 17.74
N PHE A 524 -5.35 -1.31 17.28
CA PHE A 524 -5.93 -1.66 15.99
C PHE A 524 -7.30 -2.33 16.16
N TYR A 525 -8.21 -2.03 15.25
CA TYR A 525 -9.56 -2.59 15.22
C TYR A 525 -9.97 -2.99 13.80
N PRO A 526 -10.40 -4.26 13.56
CA PRO A 526 -10.41 -5.41 14.48
C PRO A 526 -9.03 -5.72 15.10
N PRO A 527 -8.97 -6.38 16.28
CA PRO A 527 -7.70 -6.61 16.96
C PRO A 527 -6.77 -7.45 16.08
N GLY A 528 -5.57 -6.94 15.84
CA GLY A 528 -4.60 -7.58 14.96
C GLY A 528 -3.67 -6.58 14.30
N LEU A 529 -2.40 -6.94 14.16
CA LEU A 529 -1.43 -6.14 13.41
C LEU A 529 -1.36 -6.65 11.97
N PRO A 530 -1.59 -5.79 10.97
CA PRO A 530 -1.34 -6.14 9.58
C PRO A 530 0.10 -6.64 9.42
N THR A 531 0.28 -7.77 8.75
CA THR A 531 1.61 -8.36 8.60
C THR A 531 2.52 -7.44 7.77
N GLY A 532 3.77 -7.25 8.18
CA GLY A 532 4.70 -6.30 7.55
C GLY A 532 4.60 -4.86 8.09
N LEU A 533 3.53 -4.52 8.83
CA LEU A 533 3.38 -3.18 9.42
C LEU A 533 4.36 -2.91 10.57
N PRO A 534 4.59 -3.82 11.54
CA PRO A 534 5.58 -3.63 12.59
C PRO A 534 6.98 -3.35 12.04
N GLU A 535 7.38 -4.08 10.99
CA GLU A 535 8.65 -3.92 10.29
C GLU A 535 8.77 -2.54 9.66
N ARG A 536 7.74 -2.09 8.94
CA ARG A 536 7.71 -0.75 8.34
C ARG A 536 7.58 0.37 9.38
N PHE A 537 7.01 0.09 10.56
CA PHE A 537 6.92 1.07 11.65
C PHE A 537 8.25 1.21 12.40
N ALA A 538 8.93 0.11 12.69
CA ALA A 538 10.28 0.10 13.24
C ALA A 538 11.24 0.86 12.31
N ALA A 539 11.12 0.54 11.02
CA ALA A 539 11.80 1.21 9.93
C ALA A 539 11.63 2.74 9.92
N GLU A 540 10.39 3.21 10.03
CA GLU A 540 10.05 4.64 10.00
C GLU A 540 10.79 5.49 11.04
N VAL A 541 11.25 4.87 12.14
CA VAL A 541 11.96 5.56 13.22
C VAL A 541 13.44 5.81 12.93
N HIS A 542 14.06 5.05 12.01
CA HIS A 542 15.47 5.23 11.64
C HIS A 542 15.77 6.63 11.07
N ARG A 543 14.77 7.30 10.48
CA ARG A 543 14.93 8.66 9.93
C ARG A 543 15.07 9.75 11.00
N PHE A 544 14.75 9.45 12.27
CA PHE A 544 14.74 10.46 13.33
C PHE A 544 16.11 10.65 14.00
N GLY A 545 17.08 9.77 13.75
CA GLY A 545 18.42 9.89 14.33
C GLY A 545 19.28 8.64 14.17
N GLN A 546 20.41 8.61 14.88
CA GLN A 546 21.32 7.48 14.82
C GLN A 546 20.69 6.22 15.43
N THR A 547 20.73 5.12 14.69
CA THR A 547 20.22 3.84 15.18
C THR A 547 21.18 3.22 16.17
N VAL A 548 20.67 2.84 17.35
CA VAL A 548 21.45 2.15 18.38
C VAL A 548 21.19 0.66 18.31
N ARG A 549 19.92 0.25 18.22
CA ARG A 549 19.49 -1.16 18.12
C ARG A 549 18.26 -1.25 17.24
N SER A 550 18.15 -2.32 16.46
CA SER A 550 16.99 -2.60 15.61
C SER A 550 16.76 -4.10 15.48
N TRP A 551 15.51 -4.48 15.29
CA TRP A 551 15.00 -5.82 15.00
C TRP A 551 13.70 -5.66 14.21
N LYS A 552 13.14 -6.74 13.66
CA LYS A 552 11.94 -6.65 12.80
C LYS A 552 10.78 -5.90 13.45
N ASP A 553 10.55 -6.14 14.73
CA ASP A 553 9.42 -5.55 15.46
C ASP A 553 9.81 -4.32 16.32
N GLY A 554 10.94 -3.67 16.05
CA GLY A 554 11.28 -2.43 16.75
C GLY A 554 12.67 -1.86 16.54
N ALA A 555 12.80 -0.59 16.90
CA ALA A 555 14.04 0.17 16.79
C ALA A 555 14.21 1.15 17.94
N VAL A 556 15.47 1.34 18.37
CA VAL A 556 15.89 2.37 19.32
C VAL A 556 16.85 3.32 18.61
N VAL A 557 16.49 4.59 18.56
CA VAL A 557 17.29 5.64 17.90
C VAL A 557 17.60 6.79 18.86
N ILE A 558 18.73 7.45 18.61
CA ILE A 558 19.20 8.63 19.34
C ILE A 558 19.25 9.81 18.35
N PRO A 559 18.24 10.70 18.36
CA PRO A 559 18.27 11.94 17.58
C PRO A 559 19.32 12.94 18.04
N SER A 560 19.61 12.98 19.35
CA SER A 560 20.59 13.88 19.95
C SER A 560 21.01 13.36 21.32
N THR A 561 22.08 13.92 21.90
CA THR A 561 22.76 13.44 23.11
C THR A 561 21.84 13.13 24.30
N ASN A 562 20.68 13.79 24.40
CA ASN A 562 19.72 13.65 25.51
C ASN A 562 18.30 13.25 25.07
N VAL A 563 18.15 12.65 23.89
CA VAL A 563 16.87 12.16 23.37
C VAL A 563 17.03 10.70 22.94
N LYS A 564 16.08 9.86 23.34
CA LYS A 564 15.95 8.49 22.83
C LYS A 564 14.54 8.28 22.33
N ILE A 565 14.39 7.57 21.21
CA ILE A 565 13.10 7.16 20.68
C ILE A 565 13.09 5.63 20.59
N LEU A 566 11.98 5.03 20.96
CA LEU A 566 11.66 3.62 20.79
C LEU A 566 10.40 3.51 19.93
N ALA A 567 10.45 2.71 18.87
CA ALA A 567 9.24 2.13 18.26
C ALA A 567 9.27 0.63 18.41
N THR A 568 8.16 0.03 18.81
CA THR A 568 8.03 -1.43 18.90
C THR A 568 6.58 -1.88 18.92
N SER A 569 6.31 -3.13 18.57
CA SER A 569 5.03 -3.77 18.87
C SER A 569 4.97 -4.27 20.31
N LEU A 570 3.80 -4.20 20.93
CA LEU A 570 3.51 -4.81 22.23
C LEU A 570 2.23 -5.63 22.16
N SER A 571 2.19 -6.74 22.88
CA SER A 571 0.99 -7.55 23.06
C SER A 571 0.43 -7.32 24.46
N HIS A 572 -0.86 -7.01 24.53
CA HIS A 572 -1.60 -6.81 25.78
C HIS A 572 -2.97 -7.51 25.69
N ASP A 573 -3.72 -7.53 26.80
CA ASP A 573 -5.01 -8.22 26.89
C ASP A 573 -6.06 -7.72 25.88
N GLU A 574 -5.96 -6.47 25.42
CA GLU A 574 -6.86 -5.87 24.40
C GLU A 574 -6.45 -6.17 22.95
N GLY A 575 -5.32 -6.85 22.74
CA GLY A 575 -4.76 -7.17 21.43
C GLY A 575 -3.36 -6.56 21.20
N PRO A 576 -2.75 -6.82 20.03
CA PRO A 576 -1.45 -6.28 19.69
C PRO A 576 -1.56 -4.78 19.34
N SER A 577 -0.54 -4.02 19.71
CA SER A 577 -0.46 -2.56 19.54
C SER A 577 0.92 -2.15 19.05
N LEU A 578 1.01 -0.98 18.40
CA LEU A 578 2.28 -0.34 18.09
C LEU A 578 2.53 0.80 19.07
N VAL A 579 3.72 0.86 19.61
CA VAL A 579 4.12 1.85 20.61
C VAL A 579 5.26 2.69 20.09
N PHE A 580 5.10 4.00 20.20
CA PHE A 580 6.14 4.98 19.93
C PHE A 580 6.40 5.81 21.18
N THR A 581 7.61 5.72 21.71
CA THR A 581 7.99 6.37 22.97
C THR A 581 9.19 7.27 22.74
N VAL A 582 9.06 8.54 23.13
CA VAL A 582 10.15 9.52 23.17
C VAL A 582 10.53 9.76 24.63
N ARG A 583 11.82 9.60 24.95
CA ARG A 583 12.40 9.99 26.25
C ARG A 583 13.38 11.13 26.04
N SER A 584 13.20 12.21 26.79
CA SER A 584 14.09 13.37 26.73
C SER A 584 14.25 14.02 28.11
N ALA A 585 15.34 14.75 28.33
CA ALA A 585 15.50 15.58 29.52
C ALA A 585 14.41 16.66 29.63
N LEU A 586 13.94 17.22 28.50
CA LEU A 586 12.89 18.25 28.46
C LEU A 586 11.98 18.03 27.25
N MET A 587 10.69 18.38 27.40
CA MET A 587 9.77 18.38 26.26
C MET A 587 10.06 19.55 25.32
N LYS A 588 10.44 19.23 24.09
CA LYS A 588 10.64 20.21 23.01
C LYS A 588 9.58 20.07 21.92
N ARG A 589 9.47 21.08 21.06
CA ARG A 589 8.58 21.06 19.88
C ARG A 589 8.91 19.90 18.94
N GLU A 590 10.19 19.58 18.78
CA GLU A 590 10.70 18.46 17.97
C GLU A 590 10.08 17.12 18.38
N ASN A 591 9.93 16.86 19.67
CA ASN A 591 9.35 15.62 20.19
C ASN A 591 7.92 15.38 19.64
N TRP A 592 7.14 16.46 19.54
CA TRP A 592 5.78 16.41 18.98
C TRP A 592 5.77 16.28 17.46
N ILE A 593 6.77 16.83 16.77
CA ILE A 593 6.93 16.67 15.32
C ILE A 593 7.18 15.20 14.99
N TRP A 594 8.10 14.53 15.70
CA TRP A 594 8.35 13.10 15.49
C TRP A 594 7.13 12.23 15.80
N LEU A 595 6.43 12.52 16.91
CA LEU A 595 5.19 11.81 17.26
C LEU A 595 4.13 11.97 16.17
N ARG A 596 3.89 13.20 15.68
CA ARG A 596 2.94 13.48 14.59
C ARG A 596 3.37 12.77 13.30
N SER A 597 4.67 12.74 13.01
CA SER A 597 5.21 12.06 11.84
C SER A 597 4.95 10.54 11.90
N ALA A 598 5.13 9.92 13.06
CA ALA A 598 4.78 8.51 13.28
C ALA A 598 3.26 8.25 13.21
N MET A 599 2.41 9.16 13.72
CA MET A 599 0.96 9.06 13.57
C MET A 599 0.52 9.12 12.10
N ASN A 600 1.10 10.06 11.33
CA ASN A 600 0.76 10.24 9.93
C ASN A 600 1.17 9.01 9.11
N PHE A 601 2.33 8.42 9.41
CA PHE A 601 2.73 7.15 8.83
C PHE A 601 1.68 6.06 9.05
N LEU A 602 1.26 5.85 10.31
CA LEU A 602 0.27 4.81 10.62
C LEU A 602 -1.09 5.11 9.96
N LYS A 603 -1.53 6.37 9.90
CA LYS A 603 -2.76 6.75 9.20
C LYS A 603 -2.69 6.48 7.69
N ASN A 604 -1.53 6.72 7.08
CA ASN A 604 -1.33 6.46 5.65
C ASN A 604 -1.29 4.95 5.36
N GLU A 605 -0.67 4.17 6.25
CA GLU A 605 -0.59 2.73 6.10
C GLU A 605 -1.93 2.03 6.40
N CYS A 606 -2.69 2.52 7.37
CA CYS A 606 -3.93 1.94 7.86
C CYS A 606 -5.08 2.94 7.66
N LYS A 607 -5.55 3.06 6.41
CA LYS A 607 -6.52 4.10 6.00
C LYS A 607 -7.80 4.10 6.84
N GLU A 608 -8.28 2.93 7.23
CA GLU A 608 -9.58 2.75 7.90
C GLU A 608 -9.56 1.85 9.15
N GLN A 609 -8.44 1.19 9.44
CA GLN A 609 -8.27 0.58 10.74
C GLN A 609 -8.18 1.70 11.77
N VAL A 610 -9.14 1.76 12.69
CA VAL A 610 -9.16 2.83 13.68
C VAL A 610 -7.97 2.71 14.59
N LEU A 611 -7.07 3.68 14.44
CA LEU A 611 -5.97 3.95 15.34
C LEU A 611 -6.48 4.88 16.42
N THR A 612 -6.89 4.33 17.57
CA THR A 612 -7.02 5.17 18.76
C THR A 612 -5.62 5.49 19.25
N PHE A 613 -5.19 6.73 19.04
CA PHE A 613 -3.93 7.21 19.60
C PHE A 613 -4.17 7.66 21.05
N GLN A 614 -3.58 6.98 22.01
CA GLN A 614 -3.56 7.44 23.40
C GLN A 614 -2.18 8.05 23.71
N PRO A 615 -2.03 9.40 23.64
CA PRO A 615 -0.81 10.04 24.09
C PRO A 615 -0.73 10.00 25.61
N ILE A 616 0.26 9.30 26.15
CA ILE A 616 0.54 9.22 27.58
C ILE A 616 1.80 10.05 27.87
N LEU A 617 1.64 11.15 28.62
CA LEU A 617 2.78 11.94 29.11
C LEU A 617 3.12 11.50 30.54
N LEU A 618 4.27 10.83 30.69
CA LEU A 618 4.83 10.43 31.97
C LEU A 618 5.99 11.36 32.33
N VAL A 619 5.77 12.26 33.29
CA VAL A 619 6.81 13.14 33.84
C VAL A 619 7.37 12.49 35.10
N GLN A 620 8.56 11.90 35.03
CA GLN A 620 9.29 11.50 36.24
C GLN A 620 10.11 12.69 36.73
N CYS A 621 9.50 13.52 37.57
CA CYS A 621 10.20 14.64 38.19
C CYS A 621 10.24 14.48 39.71
N VAL A 622 11.47 14.35 40.24
CA VAL A 622 11.81 14.86 41.58
C VAL A 622 11.42 16.34 41.70
N PHE A 623 11.35 17.07 40.58
CA PHE A 623 10.87 18.44 40.46
C PHE A 623 9.41 18.67 40.88
N LEU A 624 8.49 17.69 40.73
CA LEU A 624 7.11 17.80 41.23
C LEU A 624 7.07 17.59 42.76
N LYS A 625 7.94 16.74 43.30
CA LYS A 625 8.16 16.63 44.75
C LYS A 625 8.88 17.87 45.33
N ALA A 626 9.73 18.54 44.55
CA ALA A 626 10.38 19.80 44.93
C ALA A 626 9.43 21.01 44.84
N LEU A 627 8.60 21.11 43.78
CA LEU A 627 7.53 22.12 43.64
C LEU A 627 6.43 21.95 44.69
N MET A 628 6.09 20.70 45.06
CA MET A 628 5.14 20.46 46.16
C MET A 628 5.76 20.68 47.55
N ARG A 629 7.09 20.61 47.70
CA ARG A 629 7.79 20.93 48.95
C ARG A 629 8.16 22.41 49.09
N MET A 630 8.36 23.13 47.99
CA MET A 630 8.51 24.59 47.95
C MET A 630 7.12 25.26 47.89
N ARG A 631 6.42 25.27 49.03
CA ARG A 631 5.51 26.39 49.30
C ARG A 631 6.40 27.63 49.43
N LEU A 632 6.51 28.46 48.38
CA LEU A 632 6.69 29.92 48.42
C LEU A 632 6.98 30.50 47.02
N SER A 633 6.03 31.32 46.56
CA SER A 633 6.11 32.41 45.57
C SER A 633 6.92 32.19 44.27
N PHE A 634 6.24 31.72 43.21
CA PHE A 634 6.56 32.14 41.84
C PHE A 634 5.31 32.65 41.13
N SER A 635 5.48 33.74 40.39
CA SER A 635 4.41 34.52 39.78
C SER A 635 3.61 33.74 38.73
N TYR A 636 2.30 33.97 38.75
CA TYR A 636 1.24 33.40 37.90
C TYR A 636 1.48 33.48 36.37
N GLY A 637 2.53 34.17 35.91
CA GLY A 637 2.81 34.44 34.51
C GLY A 637 3.47 33.27 33.75
N ARG A 638 4.38 32.49 34.36
CA ARG A 638 5.14 31.44 33.64
C ARG A 638 4.37 30.12 33.45
N VAL A 639 3.44 29.79 34.36
CA VAL A 639 2.57 28.61 34.22
C VAL A 639 1.59 28.79 33.06
N ARG A 640 1.09 30.02 32.84
CA ARG A 640 0.23 30.34 31.69
C ARG A 640 0.93 30.17 30.35
N THR A 641 2.25 30.37 30.25
CA THR A 641 2.97 30.22 28.97
C THR A 641 3.12 28.75 28.56
N LEU A 642 3.35 27.85 29.52
CA LEU A 642 3.40 26.40 29.29
C LEU A 642 2.01 25.83 28.99
N GLN A 643 0.99 26.31 29.71
CA GLN A 643 -0.40 25.92 29.47
C GLN A 643 -0.91 26.46 28.13
N LYS A 644 -0.56 27.71 27.74
CA LYS A 644 -0.89 28.27 26.43
C LYS A 644 -0.12 27.62 25.29
N GLY A 645 1.12 27.17 25.49
CA GLY A 645 1.86 26.40 24.50
C GLY A 645 1.25 25.02 24.25
N ILE A 646 0.77 24.36 25.30
CA ILE A 646 0.03 23.09 25.19
C ILE A 646 -1.35 23.34 24.55
N ILE A 647 -2.09 24.36 24.98
CA ILE A 647 -3.42 24.68 24.45
C ILE A 647 -3.36 25.19 23.01
N SER A 648 -2.40 26.01 22.59
CA SER A 648 -2.31 26.48 21.19
C SER A 648 -1.84 25.38 20.22
N VAL A 649 -1.11 24.39 20.72
CA VAL A 649 -0.76 23.19 19.94
C VAL A 649 -1.95 22.22 19.88
N ILE A 650 -2.82 22.20 20.90
CA ILE A 650 -4.08 21.44 20.91
C ILE A 650 -5.13 22.10 19.99
N ASP A 651 -5.29 23.43 20.04
CA ASP A 651 -6.28 24.17 19.23
C ASP A 651 -5.91 24.22 17.73
N SER A 652 -4.63 24.07 17.39
CA SER A 652 -4.18 23.94 15.98
C SER A 652 -4.28 22.51 15.43
N VAL A 653 -4.72 21.55 16.25
CA VAL A 653 -5.01 20.17 15.85
C VAL A 653 -6.51 19.96 15.98
N SER A 654 -7.23 20.03 14.86
CA SER A 654 -8.65 19.67 14.82
C SER A 654 -8.86 18.20 15.18
N MET A 655 -9.05 17.91 16.48
CA MET A 655 -9.45 16.58 16.98
C MET A 655 -10.61 16.72 17.98
N PRO A 656 -11.84 16.24 17.65
CA PRO A 656 -13.03 16.43 18.50
C PRO A 656 -13.10 15.61 19.80
N HIS A 657 -12.08 14.84 20.20
CA HIS A 657 -12.23 13.80 21.24
C HIS A 657 -11.25 13.89 22.42
N PHE A 658 -10.83 15.09 22.81
CA PHE A 658 -9.95 15.27 23.99
C PHE A 658 -10.69 15.39 25.34
N LEU A 659 -12.03 15.30 25.37
CA LEU A 659 -12.82 15.55 26.59
C LEU A 659 -12.88 14.40 27.61
N LEU A 660 -12.40 13.20 27.29
CA LEU A 660 -12.51 12.04 28.21
C LEU A 660 -11.32 11.83 29.16
N VAL A 661 -10.12 12.31 28.83
CA VAL A 661 -8.92 12.08 29.67
C VAL A 661 -8.87 13.03 30.88
N GLN A 662 -9.56 14.17 30.82
CA GLN A 662 -9.58 15.15 31.91
C GLN A 662 -10.36 14.67 33.14
N LYS A 663 -11.37 13.79 32.97
CA LYS A 663 -12.17 13.26 34.09
C LYS A 663 -11.45 12.18 34.90
N HIS A 664 -10.48 11.47 34.31
CA HIS A 664 -9.75 10.42 35.03
C HIS A 664 -8.55 10.97 35.83
N TRP A 665 -8.00 12.11 35.41
CA TRP A 665 -6.89 12.78 36.11
C TRP A 665 -7.33 13.75 37.22
N GLN A 666 -8.62 14.10 37.33
CA GLN A 666 -9.14 14.88 38.47
C GLN A 666 -9.61 14.01 39.64
N LYS A 667 -9.57 12.67 39.51
CA LYS A 667 -10.04 11.72 40.55
C LYS A 667 -8.93 10.95 41.27
N LYS A 668 -7.67 11.19 40.92
CA LYS A 668 -6.47 10.81 41.68
C LYS A 668 -5.71 12.08 42.05
#